data_AF-A0A0Q7NX76-F1
#
_entry.id   AF-A0A0Q7NX76-F1
#
_cell.length_a   1.000
_cell.length_b   1.000
_cell.length_c   1.000
_cell.angle_alpha   90.00
_cell.angle_beta   90.00
_cell.angle_gamma   90.00
#
_symmetry.space_group_name_H-M   'P 1'
#
loop_
_entity.id
_entity.type
_entity.pdbx_description
1 polymer ?
#
loop_
_entity_poly.entity_id
_entity_poly.type
_entity_poly.pdbx_seq_one_letter_code
_entity_poly.pdbx_strand_id
1 'polypeptide(L)'
;MPDSLPTSITMRVRDRRALLWACQAHDLRPGEEPHDYSASAADATIRYRLEPDHLDLDISAYYWEAVWLEGAASPLLPALRAATQMTEPEVRQIVLLAADEDASVQLSSREFLPVYVLPGVLDPDAPPSSRYGAVRERVRERTAWTLAERLQQYRERALIVLGARGIEDLVRLSEVLEDCPIVDLEILLVWPPEAQEPDLPTSSSVVVHVWRGTEADFFAAMAEAGAPRVTDSQQHSVRIGNRTLRLRIRDIDRILARFSFLTEQRIAPTASFKMENLLAFLDSSLEDWSAYSVGLPVGRDYRTQSKPLHEDVLTALRQVQERSGTASTFVMRLPAEPGAGVTTLLRASAYAAARDGFPTLVLRPEQIAIDHEELAAFATMLSEGALSLGLEQVPPLLIVIDVEHEQRGITARSIAGALARQGRSAVVLHAVAPQDAPTDTERRTQRMAVLPRLRADLAPQEIEQCWRSMSETVEQWSLPVVVPSQNQWQRYDQATRWPIGDDNRTGSLFWVALRFFLTDGMELPDAEQAQSFLGRWITQRSEAIADAAVRDIVKYVAAMSSFRLPSPVWTVIRPAVGGTYPSNLSAAVRQLDGIVTWSGPAKGLDEDVIRFLHPALALAYLEHHAAARSSEARMHQLAPVLGGLSPGSNADIWVAESLAKDVLAPKFEDREKSDWDWRLQTFELIPPAIRDQSKAILHHWARLLYRSADQRTPRLPNDTRLARFASAIEKLERAASLPRRAGRDELPSHLYNTLGTANYRYSLALQEAGREIDSAAAWTSACTAFEKAIELSGGVNMEALFAFSRRLLDHASSAGAEEQMVKASEVTQALELLNEAEDVAANYSAPEPAWTEQIAQYRTEAFSRLSEELGETYIDELINSADPELGYYCKAWLCLLTQGKQNVDRALAVLDSGERNGMILQNRSVRLRISLLQRQPIDQRDFGLLKRLYQRLDAENSESVRPLDLFRYAVLCYQTEDYSAGAECFRRLRAQARREDSPSIRMYDIWRKQADPVQPRLTQMRVDKRITDWRAQGYLLDLHQSVPFRPRHFSPPPERGQIVTCAIRFESNGPLAIPARFVESPTSDRRAASPRTE
;
A
#
# COMPACT_ATOMS: atom_id res chain seq x y z
N MET A 1 -28.43 -25.24 -21.21
CA MET A 1 -27.73 -25.84 -20.05
C MET A 1 -28.29 -25.13 -18.83
N PRO A 2 -28.71 -25.85 -17.78
CA PRO A 2 -29.16 -25.20 -16.56
C PRO A 2 -28.00 -24.36 -15.99
N ASP A 3 -28.33 -23.21 -15.42
CA ASP A 3 -27.33 -22.33 -14.79
C ASP A 3 -26.71 -23.05 -13.59
N SER A 4 -25.40 -22.92 -13.40
CA SER A 4 -24.76 -23.39 -12.16
C SER A 4 -25.19 -22.54 -10.98
N LEU A 5 -25.28 -23.12 -9.78
CA LEU A 5 -25.55 -22.35 -8.57
C LEU A 5 -24.44 -21.30 -8.33
N PRO A 6 -24.79 -20.09 -7.86
CA PRO A 6 -23.79 -19.11 -7.43
C PRO A 6 -22.84 -19.72 -6.40
N THR A 7 -21.54 -19.42 -6.50
CA THR A 7 -20.50 -19.99 -5.61
C THR A 7 -20.80 -19.76 -4.14
N SER A 8 -21.30 -18.57 -3.79
CA SER A 8 -21.68 -18.19 -2.43
C SER A 8 -22.85 -19.03 -1.88
N ILE A 9 -23.82 -19.39 -2.74
CA ILE A 9 -24.94 -20.28 -2.40
C ILE A 9 -24.43 -21.71 -2.25
N THR A 10 -23.59 -22.18 -3.18
CA THR A 10 -22.96 -23.50 -3.14
C THR A 10 -22.22 -23.73 -1.82
N MET A 11 -21.41 -22.75 -1.38
CA MET A 11 -20.72 -22.82 -0.09
C MET A 11 -21.69 -22.94 1.09
N ARG A 12 -22.71 -22.08 1.16
CA ARG A 12 -23.67 -22.10 2.28
C ARG A 12 -24.47 -23.39 2.33
N VAL A 13 -24.92 -23.89 1.17
CA VAL A 13 -25.63 -25.16 1.08
C VAL A 13 -24.74 -26.31 1.58
N ARG A 14 -23.50 -26.40 1.08
CA ARG A 14 -22.52 -27.41 1.51
C ARG A 14 -22.24 -27.35 3.02
N ASP A 15 -22.21 -26.14 3.58
CA ASP A 15 -21.96 -25.87 4.98
C ASP A 15 -23.21 -26.00 5.88
N ARG A 16 -24.31 -26.56 5.37
CA ARG A 16 -25.57 -26.77 6.12
C ARG A 16 -26.23 -25.46 6.58
N ARG A 17 -25.98 -24.37 5.85
CA ARG A 17 -26.47 -23.02 6.08
C ARG A 17 -27.61 -22.64 5.12
N ALA A 18 -28.39 -23.64 4.69
CA ALA A 18 -29.51 -23.46 3.77
C ALA A 18 -30.84 -23.49 4.54
N LEU A 19 -31.69 -22.51 4.24
CA LEU A 19 -33.05 -22.36 4.71
C LEU A 19 -33.99 -22.62 3.54
N LEU A 20 -35.21 -23.07 3.83
CA LEU A 20 -36.23 -23.28 2.81
C LEU A 20 -37.45 -22.39 3.07
N TRP A 21 -37.90 -21.69 2.04
CA TRP A 21 -39.20 -21.01 2.00
C TRP A 21 -40.04 -21.63 0.88
N ALA A 22 -41.10 -22.35 1.25
CA ALA A 22 -42.06 -22.90 0.29
C ALA A 22 -43.27 -21.97 0.19
N CYS A 23 -43.44 -21.36 -0.98
CA CYS A 23 -44.57 -20.47 -1.26
C CYS A 23 -45.88 -21.26 -1.31
N GLN A 24 -47.01 -20.62 -1.05
CA GLN A 24 -48.31 -21.31 -0.99
C GLN A 24 -48.62 -22.06 -2.30
N ALA A 25 -48.23 -21.51 -3.45
CA ALA A 25 -48.39 -22.13 -4.77
C ALA A 25 -47.68 -23.49 -4.93
N HIS A 26 -46.66 -23.79 -4.12
CA HIS A 26 -46.02 -25.13 -4.05
C HIS A 26 -47.01 -26.20 -3.56
N ASP A 27 -47.80 -25.85 -2.56
CA ASP A 27 -48.64 -26.81 -1.83
C ASP A 27 -50.01 -27.03 -2.49
N LEU A 28 -50.40 -26.15 -3.41
CA LEU A 28 -51.71 -26.16 -4.07
C LEU A 28 -51.82 -27.23 -5.17
N ARG A 29 -53.05 -27.70 -5.40
CA ARG A 29 -53.34 -28.57 -6.54
C ARG A 29 -53.08 -27.83 -7.86
N PRO A 30 -52.69 -28.54 -8.93
CA PRO A 30 -52.51 -27.93 -10.24
C PRO A 30 -53.75 -27.12 -10.66
N GLY A 31 -53.57 -25.83 -10.92
CA GLY A 31 -54.64 -24.90 -11.34
C GLY A 31 -55.35 -24.13 -10.23
N GLU A 32 -55.06 -24.39 -8.95
CA GLU A 32 -55.56 -23.58 -7.82
C GLU A 32 -54.66 -22.35 -7.59
N GLU A 33 -55.25 -21.24 -7.16
CA GLU A 33 -54.55 -19.99 -6.85
C GLU A 33 -54.32 -19.81 -5.34
N PRO A 34 -53.23 -19.12 -4.93
CA PRO A 34 -52.98 -18.68 -3.56
C PRO A 34 -54.20 -18.01 -2.93
N HIS A 35 -54.35 -18.16 -1.63
CA HIS A 35 -55.49 -17.60 -0.89
C HIS A 35 -55.05 -16.97 0.42
N ASP A 36 -55.75 -15.92 0.81
CA ASP A 36 -55.53 -15.23 2.08
C ASP A 36 -56.08 -16.03 3.29
N TYR A 37 -55.98 -15.43 4.47
CA TYR A 37 -56.45 -16.02 5.73
C TYR A 37 -57.98 -16.02 5.89
N SER A 38 -58.73 -15.43 4.93
CA SER A 38 -60.19 -15.33 4.98
C SER A 38 -60.89 -16.62 4.52
N ALA A 39 -60.17 -17.49 3.79
CA ALA A 39 -60.68 -18.79 3.36
C ALA A 39 -61.05 -19.68 4.57
N SER A 40 -62.22 -20.31 4.53
CA SER A 40 -62.64 -21.24 5.59
C SER A 40 -61.73 -22.47 5.62
N ALA A 41 -61.61 -23.15 6.76
CA ALA A 41 -60.78 -24.36 6.85
C ALA A 41 -61.21 -25.46 5.87
N ALA A 42 -62.53 -25.58 5.62
CA ALA A 42 -63.07 -26.53 4.65
C ALA A 42 -62.69 -26.18 3.20
N ASP A 43 -62.78 -24.89 2.84
CA ASP A 43 -62.40 -24.42 1.50
C ASP A 43 -60.90 -24.55 1.27
N ALA A 44 -60.08 -24.16 2.25
CA ALA A 44 -58.62 -24.30 2.19
C ALA A 44 -58.20 -25.76 1.99
N THR A 45 -58.81 -26.70 2.72
CA THR A 45 -58.48 -28.14 2.66
C THR A 45 -58.66 -28.72 1.25
N ILE A 46 -59.63 -28.24 0.47
CA ILE A 46 -59.90 -28.76 -0.88
C ILE A 46 -58.84 -28.29 -1.89
N ARG A 47 -58.20 -27.13 -1.64
CA ARG A 47 -57.24 -26.52 -2.56
C ARG A 47 -55.83 -27.13 -2.48
N TYR A 48 -55.44 -27.66 -1.31
CA TYR A 48 -54.12 -28.25 -1.11
C TYR A 48 -53.98 -29.69 -1.64
N ARG A 49 -52.75 -30.07 -2.02
CA ARG A 49 -52.37 -31.45 -2.29
C ARG A 49 -52.36 -32.24 -0.96
N LEU A 50 -52.90 -33.46 -0.98
CA LEU A 50 -53.01 -34.30 0.23
C LEU A 50 -51.83 -35.25 0.43
N GLU A 51 -51.17 -35.65 -0.65
CA GLU A 51 -50.08 -36.62 -0.64
C GLU A 51 -48.82 -35.98 -1.21
N PRO A 52 -47.63 -36.28 -0.65
CA PRO A 52 -46.35 -35.85 -1.20
C PRO A 52 -46.08 -36.51 -2.55
N ASP A 53 -45.53 -35.73 -3.48
CA ASP A 53 -45.03 -36.24 -4.76
C ASP A 53 -43.50 -36.47 -4.75
N HIS A 54 -42.92 -36.79 -5.90
CA HIS A 54 -41.48 -37.04 -6.02
C HIS A 54 -40.65 -35.81 -5.65
N LEU A 55 -41.14 -34.61 -5.94
CA LEU A 55 -40.44 -33.37 -5.66
C LEU A 55 -40.41 -33.10 -4.15
N ASP A 56 -41.53 -33.30 -3.46
CA ASP A 56 -41.59 -33.16 -2.00
C ASP A 56 -40.62 -34.14 -1.31
N LEU A 57 -40.49 -35.37 -1.86
CA LEU A 57 -39.53 -36.36 -1.40
C LEU A 57 -38.08 -35.91 -1.66
N ASP A 58 -37.76 -35.38 -2.83
CA ASP A 58 -36.43 -34.85 -3.15
C ASP A 58 -36.06 -33.67 -2.24
N ILE A 59 -36.97 -32.71 -2.04
CA ILE A 59 -36.78 -31.59 -1.10
C ILE A 59 -36.48 -32.13 0.30
N SER A 60 -37.27 -33.11 0.76
CA SER A 60 -37.13 -33.68 2.11
C SER A 60 -35.84 -34.49 2.32
N ALA A 61 -35.18 -34.92 1.25
CA ALA A 61 -33.94 -35.68 1.31
C ALA A 61 -32.71 -34.82 1.66
N TYR A 62 -32.79 -33.49 1.52
CA TYR A 62 -31.70 -32.55 1.80
C TYR A 62 -31.74 -31.94 3.19
N TYR A 63 -30.58 -31.56 3.70
CA TYR A 63 -30.46 -30.89 5.00
C TYR A 63 -30.91 -29.43 4.91
N TRP A 64 -31.97 -29.09 5.67
CA TRP A 64 -32.45 -27.72 5.86
C TRP A 64 -32.20 -27.23 7.28
N GLU A 65 -31.62 -26.05 7.50
CA GLU A 65 -31.44 -25.52 8.85
C GLU A 65 -32.77 -25.11 9.48
N ALA A 66 -33.69 -24.57 8.67
CA ALA A 66 -35.07 -24.26 9.03
C ALA A 66 -35.97 -24.22 7.78
N VAL A 67 -37.27 -24.40 7.96
CA VAL A 67 -38.26 -24.42 6.87
C VAL A 67 -39.44 -23.50 7.21
N TRP A 68 -39.85 -22.67 6.25
CA TRP A 68 -41.07 -21.88 6.28
C TRP A 68 -42.05 -22.42 5.24
N LEU A 69 -43.29 -22.62 5.68
CA LEU A 69 -44.40 -23.11 4.87
C LEU A 69 -45.51 -22.06 4.88
N GLU A 70 -45.81 -21.51 3.70
CA GLU A 70 -46.95 -20.61 3.53
C GLU A 70 -48.29 -21.35 3.44
N GLY A 71 -48.27 -22.63 3.06
CA GLY A 71 -49.48 -23.45 3.00
C GLY A 71 -49.93 -24.00 4.35
N ALA A 72 -51.24 -23.98 4.60
CA ALA A 72 -51.82 -24.53 5.85
C ALA A 72 -51.87 -26.07 5.87
N ALA A 73 -51.78 -26.72 4.70
CA ALA A 73 -51.70 -28.18 4.54
C ALA A 73 -50.60 -28.54 3.53
N SER A 74 -49.35 -28.28 3.87
CA SER A 74 -48.23 -28.59 2.96
C SER A 74 -47.95 -30.10 2.90
N PRO A 75 -47.95 -30.73 1.71
CA PRO A 75 -47.52 -32.12 1.53
C PRO A 75 -46.01 -32.32 1.81
N LEU A 76 -45.22 -31.24 1.85
CA LEU A 76 -43.80 -31.30 2.23
C LEU A 76 -43.62 -31.68 3.70
N LEU A 77 -44.54 -31.29 4.59
CA LEU A 77 -44.47 -31.62 6.01
C LEU A 77 -44.48 -33.14 6.30
N PRO A 78 -45.41 -33.95 5.76
CA PRO A 78 -45.35 -35.40 5.90
C PRO A 78 -44.12 -36.02 5.21
N ALA A 79 -43.63 -35.47 4.09
CA ALA A 79 -42.38 -35.92 3.46
C ALA A 79 -41.16 -35.72 4.39
N LEU A 80 -41.02 -34.53 4.99
CA LEU A 80 -39.99 -34.23 5.99
C LEU A 80 -40.07 -35.18 7.20
N ARG A 81 -41.29 -35.47 7.70
CA ARG A 81 -41.51 -36.44 8.78
C ARG A 81 -41.10 -37.85 8.39
N ALA A 82 -41.42 -38.29 7.17
CA ALA A 82 -41.01 -39.61 6.68
C ALA A 82 -39.48 -39.73 6.55
N ALA A 83 -38.81 -38.72 5.99
CA ALA A 83 -37.36 -38.68 5.85
C ALA A 83 -36.63 -38.77 7.20
N THR A 84 -37.16 -38.09 8.23
CA THR A 84 -36.59 -38.15 9.59
C THR A 84 -36.86 -39.48 10.31
N GLN A 85 -38.01 -40.13 10.08
CA GLN A 85 -38.38 -41.40 10.71
C GLN A 85 -37.67 -42.63 10.11
N MET A 86 -37.28 -42.60 8.84
CA MET A 86 -36.61 -43.72 8.17
C MET A 86 -35.12 -43.87 8.54
N THR A 87 -34.59 -43.02 9.43
CA THR A 87 -33.15 -42.90 9.69
C THR A 87 -32.82 -43.24 11.15
N GLU A 88 -31.57 -43.61 11.46
CA GLU A 88 -31.06 -43.91 12.81
C GLU A 88 -31.41 -42.83 13.87
N PRO A 89 -31.43 -43.16 15.19
CA PRO A 89 -31.85 -42.26 16.28
C PRO A 89 -31.05 -40.95 16.46
N GLU A 90 -30.08 -40.65 15.58
CA GLU A 90 -29.24 -39.46 15.61
C GLU A 90 -29.70 -38.32 14.65
N VAL A 91 -30.86 -38.46 13.98
CA VAL A 91 -31.42 -37.39 13.12
C VAL A 91 -32.22 -36.34 13.91
N ARG A 92 -32.16 -35.08 13.45
CA ARG A 92 -32.89 -33.94 14.05
C ARG A 92 -34.39 -34.20 14.09
N GLN A 93 -35.01 -34.03 15.25
CA GLN A 93 -36.45 -34.11 15.38
C GLN A 93 -37.12 -32.85 14.80
N ILE A 94 -38.24 -33.03 14.12
CA ILE A 94 -39.03 -31.91 13.59
C ILE A 94 -39.81 -31.27 14.72
N VAL A 95 -39.67 -29.95 14.87
CA VAL A 95 -40.48 -29.15 15.79
C VAL A 95 -41.33 -28.20 14.96
N LEU A 96 -42.63 -28.39 15.03
CA LEU A 96 -43.60 -27.59 14.29
C LEU A 96 -44.01 -26.36 15.12
N LEU A 97 -43.92 -25.18 14.52
CA LEU A 97 -44.18 -23.88 15.14
C LEU A 97 -45.29 -23.19 14.36
N ALA A 98 -46.43 -22.99 15.01
CA ALA A 98 -47.66 -22.53 14.35
C ALA A 98 -48.57 -21.67 15.25
N ALA A 99 -48.26 -21.53 16.54
CA ALA A 99 -49.01 -20.70 17.47
C ALA A 99 -48.22 -19.47 17.97
N ASP A 100 -48.94 -18.52 18.58
CA ASP A 100 -48.37 -17.31 19.18
C ASP A 100 -47.34 -17.63 20.29
N GLU A 101 -47.57 -18.70 21.05
CA GLU A 101 -46.65 -19.16 22.11
C GLU A 101 -45.31 -19.67 21.54
N ASP A 102 -45.37 -20.30 20.36
CA ASP A 102 -44.22 -20.86 19.64
C ASP A 102 -43.28 -19.76 19.13
N ALA A 103 -43.81 -18.56 18.90
CA ALA A 103 -43.04 -17.43 18.38
C ALA A 103 -41.87 -17.04 19.31
N SER A 104 -42.00 -17.29 20.62
CA SER A 104 -40.98 -16.95 21.63
C SER A 104 -39.96 -18.07 21.90
N VAL A 105 -40.18 -19.27 21.37
CA VAL A 105 -39.36 -20.45 21.72
C VAL A 105 -37.99 -20.38 21.06
N GLN A 106 -36.92 -20.52 21.84
CA GLN A 106 -35.56 -20.69 21.29
C GLN A 106 -35.24 -22.16 21.08
N LEU A 107 -35.02 -22.56 19.82
CA LEU A 107 -34.65 -23.91 19.43
C LEU A 107 -33.26 -23.91 18.80
N SER A 108 -32.45 -24.92 19.11
CA SER A 108 -31.21 -25.17 18.37
C SER A 108 -31.56 -25.83 17.03
N SER A 109 -31.31 -25.13 15.93
CA SER A 109 -31.45 -25.68 14.56
C SER A 109 -30.49 -26.84 14.29
N ARG A 110 -29.48 -27.04 15.15
CA ARG A 110 -28.56 -28.18 15.09
C ARG A 110 -29.13 -29.46 15.71
N GLU A 111 -30.04 -29.32 16.67
CA GLU A 111 -30.70 -30.45 17.35
C GLU A 111 -32.09 -30.74 16.76
N PHE A 112 -32.81 -29.70 16.36
CA PHE A 112 -34.16 -29.78 15.84
C PHE A 112 -34.24 -29.19 14.43
N LEU A 113 -35.19 -29.67 13.64
CA LEU A 113 -35.61 -29.00 12.42
C LEU A 113 -36.85 -28.14 12.74
N PRO A 114 -36.69 -26.81 12.92
CA PRO A 114 -37.83 -25.93 13.10
C PRO A 114 -38.57 -25.79 11.76
N VAL A 115 -39.89 -26.05 11.80
CA VAL A 115 -40.80 -25.87 10.67
C VAL A 115 -41.87 -24.87 11.06
N TYR A 116 -41.81 -23.69 10.45
CA TYR A 116 -42.71 -22.58 10.67
C TYR A 116 -43.89 -22.66 9.70
N VAL A 117 -45.10 -22.92 10.20
CA VAL A 117 -46.32 -22.91 9.37
C VAL A 117 -47.03 -21.58 9.57
N LEU A 118 -46.84 -20.67 8.62
CA LEU A 118 -47.27 -19.28 8.75
C LEU A 118 -48.78 -19.13 8.99
N PRO A 119 -49.68 -19.76 8.19
CA PRO A 119 -51.13 -19.64 8.42
C PRO A 119 -51.66 -20.52 9.57
N GLY A 120 -50.83 -21.36 10.18
CA GLY A 120 -51.28 -22.44 11.07
C GLY A 120 -51.66 -23.72 10.31
N VAL A 121 -51.82 -24.82 11.03
CA VAL A 121 -51.94 -26.17 10.43
C VAL A 121 -53.38 -26.61 10.29
N LEU A 122 -53.72 -27.20 9.13
CA LEU A 122 -54.96 -27.94 8.89
C LEU A 122 -54.84 -29.39 9.41
N ASP A 123 -54.59 -29.53 10.70
CA ASP A 123 -54.55 -30.81 11.40
C ASP A 123 -55.66 -30.83 12.47
N PRO A 124 -56.65 -31.74 12.38
CA PRO A 124 -57.74 -31.80 13.36
C PRO A 124 -57.26 -32.11 14.78
N ASP A 125 -56.10 -32.76 14.93
CA ASP A 125 -55.51 -33.16 16.20
C ASP A 125 -54.59 -32.08 16.81
N ALA A 126 -54.29 -31.00 16.06
CA ALA A 126 -53.45 -29.91 16.56
C ALA A 126 -54.16 -29.05 17.64
N PRO A 127 -53.41 -28.38 18.53
CA PRO A 127 -53.98 -27.45 19.51
C PRO A 127 -54.84 -26.36 18.84
N PRO A 128 -55.94 -25.90 19.47
CA PRO A 128 -56.80 -24.86 18.89
C PRO A 128 -56.05 -23.58 18.50
N SER A 129 -55.00 -23.22 19.23
CA SER A 129 -54.18 -22.03 18.97
C SER A 129 -53.28 -22.16 17.74
N SER A 130 -52.95 -23.38 17.31
CA SER A 130 -52.09 -23.68 16.15
C SER A 130 -52.90 -24.05 14.89
N ARG A 131 -54.23 -24.26 15.03
CA ARG A 131 -55.11 -24.72 13.95
C ARG A 131 -55.53 -23.60 13.01
N TYR A 132 -55.45 -23.88 11.71
CA TYR A 132 -56.03 -23.02 10.68
C TYR A 132 -57.55 -22.92 10.85
N GLY A 133 -58.10 -21.71 10.65
CA GLY A 133 -59.52 -21.38 10.87
C GLY A 133 -59.98 -21.24 12.34
N ALA A 134 -59.20 -21.68 13.34
CA ALA A 134 -59.68 -21.75 14.74
C ALA A 134 -59.57 -20.43 15.53
N VAL A 135 -58.61 -19.57 15.18
CA VAL A 135 -58.41 -18.23 15.75
C VAL A 135 -58.86 -17.13 14.79
N ARG A 136 -59.11 -15.92 15.32
CA ARG A 136 -59.47 -14.74 14.51
C ARG A 136 -58.36 -14.40 13.52
N GLU A 137 -58.76 -14.01 12.31
CA GLU A 137 -57.88 -13.63 11.19
C GLU A 137 -56.74 -12.70 11.61
N ARG A 138 -57.05 -11.57 12.25
CA ARG A 138 -56.04 -10.60 12.72
C ARG A 138 -55.01 -11.19 13.68
N VAL A 139 -55.40 -12.14 14.53
CA VAL A 139 -54.47 -12.80 15.45
C VAL A 139 -53.55 -13.74 14.66
N ARG A 140 -54.10 -14.47 13.70
CA ARG A 140 -53.34 -15.35 12.81
C ARG A 140 -52.34 -14.59 11.96
N GLU A 141 -52.74 -13.48 11.35
CA GLU A 141 -51.85 -12.66 10.54
C GLU A 141 -50.69 -12.12 11.38
N ARG A 142 -50.96 -11.66 12.61
CA ARG A 142 -49.92 -11.26 13.56
C ARG A 142 -48.97 -12.42 13.91
N THR A 143 -49.50 -13.62 14.18
CA THR A 143 -48.68 -14.80 14.47
C THR A 143 -47.84 -15.20 13.25
N ALA A 144 -48.42 -15.23 12.06
CA ALA A 144 -47.73 -15.50 10.79
C ALA A 144 -46.57 -14.52 10.59
N TRP A 145 -46.83 -13.23 10.79
CA TRP A 145 -45.81 -12.19 10.72
C TRP A 145 -44.68 -12.43 11.72
N THR A 146 -45.01 -12.70 12.99
CA THR A 146 -44.00 -12.95 14.04
C THR A 146 -43.15 -14.19 13.74
N LEU A 147 -43.72 -15.23 13.15
CA LEU A 147 -42.97 -16.43 12.73
C LEU A 147 -42.11 -16.17 11.49
N ALA A 148 -42.57 -15.32 10.56
CA ALA A 148 -41.81 -14.90 9.39
C ALA A 148 -40.60 -14.02 9.78
N GLU A 149 -40.80 -13.07 10.71
CA GLU A 149 -39.72 -12.23 11.28
C GLU A 149 -38.59 -13.03 11.92
N ARG A 150 -38.80 -14.31 12.27
CA ARG A 150 -37.73 -15.18 12.79
C ARG A 150 -36.63 -15.47 11.78
N LEU A 151 -36.85 -15.19 10.50
CA LEU A 151 -35.81 -15.20 9.49
C LEU A 151 -34.60 -14.34 9.92
N GLN A 152 -34.81 -13.25 10.68
CA GLN A 152 -33.75 -12.39 11.21
C GLN A 152 -32.73 -13.11 12.12
N GLN A 153 -33.10 -14.27 12.67
CA GLN A 153 -32.25 -15.11 13.51
C GLN A 153 -31.17 -15.84 12.69
N TYR A 154 -31.33 -15.91 11.37
CA TYR A 154 -30.50 -16.70 10.47
C TYR A 154 -29.63 -15.83 9.57
N ARG A 155 -28.70 -15.08 10.19
CA ARG A 155 -27.69 -14.28 9.48
C ARG A 155 -26.69 -15.16 8.73
N GLU A 156 -26.13 -14.64 7.65
CA GLU A 156 -25.14 -15.35 6.80
C GLU A 156 -25.65 -16.68 6.22
N ARG A 157 -26.96 -16.80 5.96
CA ARG A 157 -27.60 -18.02 5.42
C ARG A 157 -28.06 -17.83 3.98
N ALA A 158 -28.30 -18.96 3.31
CA ALA A 158 -28.94 -18.99 2.01
C ALA A 158 -30.42 -19.36 2.21
N LEU A 159 -31.34 -18.48 1.83
CA LEU A 159 -32.77 -18.78 1.76
C LEU A 159 -33.11 -19.26 0.35
N ILE A 160 -33.41 -20.54 0.22
CA ILE A 160 -33.92 -21.11 -1.03
C ILE A 160 -35.44 -20.91 -1.04
N VAL A 161 -35.95 -20.21 -2.06
CA VAL A 161 -37.39 -19.97 -2.25
C VAL A 161 -37.89 -20.87 -3.38
N LEU A 162 -38.87 -21.72 -3.07
CA LEU A 162 -39.48 -22.70 -3.99
C LEU A 162 -40.96 -22.42 -4.22
N GLY A 163 -41.48 -22.90 -5.36
CA GLY A 163 -42.90 -22.87 -5.71
C GLY A 163 -43.48 -21.55 -6.17
N ALA A 164 -42.70 -20.46 -6.24
CA ALA A 164 -43.18 -19.18 -6.75
C ALA A 164 -43.39 -19.25 -8.28
N ARG A 165 -44.58 -18.88 -8.75
CA ARG A 165 -44.96 -18.87 -10.19
C ARG A 165 -45.18 -17.45 -10.72
N GLY A 166 -45.45 -16.49 -9.84
CA GLY A 166 -45.54 -15.07 -10.15
C GLY A 166 -45.15 -14.19 -8.97
N ILE A 167 -45.13 -12.87 -9.19
CA ILE A 167 -44.76 -11.87 -8.17
C ILE A 167 -45.73 -11.91 -6.97
N GLU A 168 -46.99 -12.27 -7.21
CA GLU A 168 -48.03 -12.38 -6.17
C GLU A 168 -47.69 -13.41 -5.09
N ASP A 169 -46.94 -14.46 -5.44
CA ASP A 169 -46.49 -15.50 -4.50
C ASP A 169 -45.40 -14.99 -3.54
N LEU A 170 -44.75 -13.86 -3.85
CA LEU A 170 -43.61 -13.33 -3.10
C LEU A 170 -43.98 -12.19 -2.15
N VAL A 171 -45.25 -11.77 -2.12
CA VAL A 171 -45.70 -10.59 -1.37
C VAL A 171 -45.27 -10.65 0.09
N ARG A 172 -45.53 -11.77 0.77
CA ARG A 172 -45.18 -11.92 2.19
C ARG A 172 -43.67 -11.87 2.42
N LEU A 173 -42.89 -12.55 1.58
CA LEU A 173 -41.44 -12.52 1.67
C LEU A 173 -40.91 -11.11 1.43
N SER A 174 -41.44 -10.38 0.44
CA SER A 174 -41.06 -9.00 0.14
C SER A 174 -41.30 -8.08 1.34
N GLU A 175 -42.48 -8.15 1.95
CA GLU A 175 -42.83 -7.36 3.15
C GLU A 175 -41.86 -7.62 4.31
N VAL A 176 -41.52 -8.89 4.57
CA VAL A 176 -40.58 -9.27 5.64
C VAL A 176 -39.19 -8.71 5.38
N LEU A 177 -38.73 -8.71 4.13
CA LEU A 177 -37.41 -8.19 3.76
C LEU A 177 -37.34 -6.66 3.81
N GLU A 178 -38.43 -5.95 3.53
CA GLU A 178 -38.51 -4.49 3.65
C GLU A 178 -38.50 -4.04 5.12
N ASP A 179 -39.29 -4.69 5.97
CA ASP A 179 -39.45 -4.30 7.37
C ASP A 179 -38.30 -4.79 8.26
N CYS A 180 -37.66 -5.91 7.89
CA CYS A 180 -36.56 -6.51 8.64
C CYS A 180 -35.35 -6.71 7.71
N PRO A 181 -34.42 -5.75 7.59
CA PRO A 181 -33.18 -5.96 6.85
C PRO A 181 -32.29 -7.00 7.57
N ILE A 182 -32.10 -8.16 6.94
CA ILE A 182 -31.34 -9.28 7.51
C ILE A 182 -29.93 -9.27 6.93
N VAL A 183 -28.95 -9.00 7.79
CA VAL A 183 -27.54 -8.92 7.39
C VAL A 183 -27.05 -10.27 6.85
N ASP A 184 -26.49 -10.22 5.63
CA ASP A 184 -25.83 -11.32 4.93
C ASP A 184 -26.74 -12.51 4.58
N LEU A 185 -28.06 -12.27 4.49
CA LEU A 185 -28.99 -13.25 3.92
C LEU A 185 -28.88 -13.22 2.39
N GLU A 186 -28.50 -14.35 1.80
CA GLU A 186 -28.60 -14.54 0.35
C GLU A 186 -29.86 -15.30 0.01
N ILE A 187 -30.63 -14.77 -0.94
CA ILE A 187 -31.87 -15.38 -1.39
C ILE A 187 -31.61 -16.02 -2.74
N LEU A 188 -31.83 -17.32 -2.86
CA LEU A 188 -31.89 -17.99 -4.14
C LEU A 188 -33.35 -18.24 -4.48
N LEU A 189 -33.86 -17.48 -5.44
CA LEU A 189 -35.19 -17.66 -5.98
C LEU A 189 -35.14 -18.63 -7.15
N VAL A 190 -35.71 -19.82 -6.97
CA VAL A 190 -35.89 -20.79 -8.06
C VAL A 190 -37.07 -20.30 -8.90
N TRP A 191 -36.77 -19.79 -10.09
CA TRP A 191 -37.72 -19.05 -10.90
C TRP A 191 -38.02 -19.74 -12.24
N PRO A 192 -39.29 -19.76 -12.69
CA PRO A 192 -39.65 -20.36 -13.97
C PRO A 192 -38.90 -19.70 -15.14
N PRO A 193 -38.37 -20.49 -16.10
CA PRO A 193 -37.50 -19.96 -17.16
C PRO A 193 -38.18 -18.97 -18.09
N GLU A 194 -39.51 -19.07 -18.24
CA GLU A 194 -40.33 -18.20 -19.11
C GLU A 194 -40.99 -17.03 -18.36
N ALA A 195 -40.83 -16.92 -17.04
CA ALA A 195 -41.45 -15.86 -16.23
C ALA A 195 -40.62 -14.57 -16.23
N GLN A 196 -41.28 -13.41 -16.13
CA GLN A 196 -40.61 -12.12 -15.94
C GLN A 196 -39.87 -12.11 -14.60
N GLU A 197 -38.67 -11.52 -14.57
CA GLU A 197 -37.86 -11.43 -13.37
C GLU A 197 -38.56 -10.57 -12.30
N PRO A 198 -38.69 -11.05 -11.05
CA PRO A 198 -39.41 -10.35 -10.01
C PRO A 198 -38.54 -9.26 -9.41
N ASP A 199 -39.17 -8.14 -9.05
CA ASP A 199 -38.52 -7.02 -8.38
C ASP A 199 -38.60 -7.24 -6.86
N LEU A 200 -37.66 -8.00 -6.30
CA LEU A 200 -37.51 -8.16 -4.85
C LEU A 200 -36.60 -7.05 -4.30
N PRO A 201 -36.89 -6.54 -3.09
CA PRO A 201 -36.10 -5.48 -2.46
C PRO A 201 -34.66 -5.96 -2.26
N THR A 202 -33.74 -5.38 -3.04
CA THR A 202 -32.30 -5.60 -2.91
C THR A 202 -31.69 -4.49 -2.05
N SER A 203 -30.85 -4.89 -1.09
CA SER A 203 -30.12 -3.94 -0.24
C SER A 203 -28.67 -4.38 -0.12
N SER A 204 -27.80 -3.55 0.48
CA SER A 204 -26.44 -3.96 0.82
C SER A 204 -26.38 -5.16 1.77
N SER A 205 -27.48 -5.48 2.45
CA SER A 205 -27.59 -6.53 3.45
C SER A 205 -28.25 -7.81 2.92
N VAL A 206 -29.08 -7.72 1.87
CA VAL A 206 -29.82 -8.84 1.26
C VAL A 206 -29.52 -8.90 -0.23
N VAL A 207 -28.90 -9.99 -0.67
CA VAL A 207 -28.57 -10.24 -2.08
C VAL A 207 -29.55 -11.28 -2.63
N VAL A 208 -30.23 -10.93 -3.73
CA VAL A 208 -31.19 -11.81 -4.40
C VAL A 208 -30.55 -12.37 -5.67
N HIS A 209 -30.53 -13.69 -5.78
CA HIS A 209 -30.12 -14.44 -6.96
C HIS A 209 -31.34 -15.11 -7.57
N VAL A 210 -31.63 -14.80 -8.82
CA VAL A 210 -32.69 -15.46 -9.58
C VAL A 210 -32.05 -16.61 -10.37
N TRP A 211 -32.41 -17.84 -10.03
CA TRP A 211 -31.94 -19.04 -10.70
C TRP A 211 -33.02 -19.58 -11.62
N ARG A 212 -32.76 -19.61 -12.92
CA ARG A 212 -33.76 -19.97 -13.93
C ARG A 212 -33.71 -21.45 -14.26
N GLY A 213 -34.78 -22.17 -13.99
CA GLY A 213 -34.88 -23.59 -14.30
C GLY A 213 -36.09 -24.26 -13.66
N THR A 214 -36.21 -25.57 -13.83
CA THR A 214 -37.20 -26.35 -13.08
C THR A 214 -36.64 -26.73 -11.71
N GLU A 215 -37.52 -27.02 -10.75
CA GLU A 215 -37.08 -27.47 -9.42
C GLU A 215 -36.28 -28.79 -9.50
N ALA A 216 -36.58 -29.66 -10.47
CA ALA A 216 -35.80 -30.87 -10.73
C ALA A 216 -34.35 -30.55 -11.18
N ASP A 217 -34.19 -29.55 -12.05
CA ASP A 217 -32.87 -29.07 -12.49
C ASP A 217 -32.11 -28.44 -11.29
N PHE A 218 -32.82 -27.73 -10.40
CA PHE A 218 -32.23 -27.15 -9.20
C PHE A 218 -31.68 -28.23 -8.27
N PHE A 219 -32.40 -29.33 -8.05
CA PHE A 219 -31.91 -30.42 -7.19
C PHE A 219 -30.75 -31.21 -7.82
N ALA A 220 -30.67 -31.28 -9.15
CA ALA A 220 -29.48 -31.79 -9.82
C ALA A 220 -28.27 -30.88 -9.55
N ALA A 221 -28.44 -29.56 -9.62
CA ALA A 221 -27.40 -28.58 -9.31
C ALA A 221 -26.99 -28.61 -7.82
N MET A 222 -27.93 -28.79 -6.90
CA MET A 222 -27.67 -29.00 -5.47
C MET A 222 -26.83 -30.26 -5.23
N ALA A 223 -27.14 -31.37 -5.91
CA ALA A 223 -26.37 -32.61 -5.80
C ALA A 223 -24.94 -32.43 -6.31
N GLU A 224 -24.75 -31.75 -7.45
CA GLU A 224 -23.43 -31.44 -8.01
C GLU A 224 -22.62 -30.49 -7.10
N ALA A 225 -23.29 -29.53 -6.46
CA ALA A 225 -22.73 -28.64 -5.44
C ALA A 225 -22.32 -29.37 -4.14
N GLY A 226 -22.67 -30.65 -3.99
CA GLY A 226 -22.36 -31.43 -2.79
C GLY A 226 -23.25 -31.06 -1.60
N ALA A 227 -24.51 -30.69 -1.85
CA ALA A 227 -25.48 -30.41 -0.82
C ALA A 227 -25.68 -31.62 0.12
N PRO A 228 -25.58 -31.44 1.44
CA PRO A 228 -25.70 -32.54 2.39
C PRO A 228 -27.13 -33.07 2.44
N ARG A 229 -27.27 -34.39 2.51
CA ARG A 229 -28.54 -35.07 2.74
C ARG A 229 -28.92 -35.07 4.22
N VAL A 230 -30.21 -35.28 4.52
CA VAL A 230 -30.70 -35.44 5.91
C VAL A 230 -29.97 -36.59 6.64
N THR A 231 -29.61 -37.64 5.91
CA THR A 231 -28.87 -38.81 6.43
C THR A 231 -27.40 -38.54 6.70
N ASP A 232 -26.85 -37.46 6.14
CA ASP A 232 -25.47 -37.08 6.42
C ASP A 232 -25.47 -36.46 7.82
N SER A 233 -25.23 -37.25 8.88
CA SER A 233 -25.07 -36.70 10.23
C SER A 233 -23.67 -36.10 10.37
N GLN A 234 -23.57 -34.89 10.93
CA GLN A 234 -22.27 -34.32 11.27
C GLN A 234 -21.68 -35.13 12.42
N GLN A 235 -20.80 -36.08 12.11
CA GLN A 235 -20.09 -36.85 13.11
C GLN A 235 -19.02 -35.96 13.76
N HIS A 236 -19.36 -35.37 14.89
CA HIS A 236 -18.39 -34.63 15.68
C HIS A 236 -17.50 -35.63 16.42
N SER A 237 -16.32 -35.86 15.87
CA SER A 237 -15.30 -36.66 16.53
C SER A 237 -14.08 -35.81 16.81
N VAL A 238 -13.39 -36.07 17.91
CA VAL A 238 -12.17 -35.36 18.31
C VAL A 238 -11.06 -36.36 18.59
N ARG A 239 -9.85 -35.99 18.19
CA ARG A 239 -8.64 -36.71 18.55
C ARG A 239 -8.25 -36.43 20.00
N ILE A 240 -8.15 -37.48 20.81
CA ILE A 240 -7.67 -37.42 22.19
C ILE A 240 -6.54 -38.43 22.33
N GLY A 241 -5.31 -37.92 22.43
CA GLY A 241 -4.09 -38.72 22.31
C GLY A 241 -4.04 -39.43 20.95
N ASN A 242 -3.98 -40.75 20.96
CA ASN A 242 -3.99 -41.60 19.77
C ASN A 242 -5.36 -42.23 19.47
N ARG A 243 -6.42 -41.77 20.14
CA ARG A 243 -7.79 -42.27 19.98
C ARG A 243 -8.71 -41.19 19.43
N THR A 244 -9.86 -41.61 18.92
CA THR A 244 -10.92 -40.71 18.44
C THR A 244 -12.16 -40.88 19.31
N LEU A 245 -12.61 -39.81 19.94
CA LEU A 245 -13.83 -39.76 20.74
C LEU A 245 -14.97 -39.22 19.90
N ARG A 246 -16.07 -39.96 19.79
CA ARG A 246 -17.32 -39.47 19.17
C ARG A 246 -18.12 -38.65 20.19
N LEU A 247 -18.61 -37.50 19.74
CA LEU A 247 -19.34 -36.52 20.53
C LEU A 247 -20.73 -36.33 19.93
N ARG A 248 -21.76 -36.26 20.77
CA ARG A 248 -23.11 -35.95 20.33
C ARG A 248 -23.28 -34.44 20.22
N ILE A 249 -24.10 -33.99 19.27
CA ILE A 249 -24.34 -32.55 19.06
C ILE A 249 -24.81 -31.84 20.34
N ARG A 250 -25.73 -32.46 21.10
CA ARG A 250 -26.23 -31.94 22.37
C ARG A 250 -25.14 -31.68 23.43
N ASP A 251 -24.06 -32.46 23.37
CA ASP A 251 -22.96 -32.39 24.34
C ASP A 251 -21.96 -31.28 23.97
N ILE A 252 -22.04 -30.71 22.75
CA ILE A 252 -21.06 -29.76 22.22
C ILE A 252 -21.66 -28.48 21.64
N ASP A 253 -22.97 -28.41 21.39
CA ASP A 253 -23.60 -27.29 20.67
C ASP A 253 -23.33 -25.94 21.33
N ARG A 254 -23.46 -25.91 22.66
CA ARG A 254 -23.16 -24.73 23.51
C ARG A 254 -21.71 -24.27 23.39
N ILE A 255 -20.78 -25.21 23.16
CA ILE A 255 -19.36 -24.91 22.93
C ILE A 255 -19.16 -24.41 21.51
N LEU A 256 -19.75 -25.06 20.50
CA LEU A 256 -19.65 -24.67 19.10
C LEU A 256 -20.26 -23.28 18.81
N ALA A 257 -21.20 -22.83 19.64
CA ALA A 257 -21.76 -21.48 19.60
C ALA A 257 -20.73 -20.39 19.93
N ARG A 258 -19.71 -20.68 20.75
CA ARG A 258 -18.71 -19.70 21.20
C ARG A 258 -17.30 -19.98 20.71
N PHE A 259 -16.97 -21.23 20.45
CA PHE A 259 -15.66 -21.70 20.05
C PHE A 259 -15.73 -22.43 18.70
N SER A 260 -14.71 -22.25 17.88
CA SER A 260 -14.38 -23.22 16.84
C SER A 260 -13.62 -24.37 17.49
N PHE A 261 -14.24 -25.55 17.49
CA PHE A 261 -13.65 -26.78 18.00
C PHE A 261 -13.00 -27.56 16.85
N LEU A 262 -11.73 -27.92 16.99
CA LEU A 262 -11.00 -28.66 15.96
C LEU A 262 -11.34 -30.16 16.07
N THR A 263 -12.27 -30.59 15.24
CA THR A 263 -12.68 -32.00 15.11
C THR A 263 -11.70 -32.80 14.24
N GLU A 264 -11.78 -34.12 14.30
CA GLU A 264 -11.00 -35.06 13.47
C GLU A 264 -11.14 -34.74 11.97
N GLN A 265 -12.35 -34.40 11.54
CA GLN A 265 -12.63 -33.99 10.15
C GLN A 265 -11.86 -32.73 9.75
N ARG A 266 -11.68 -31.77 10.66
CA ARG A 266 -11.01 -30.49 10.40
C ARG A 266 -9.48 -30.61 10.40
N ILE A 267 -8.92 -31.62 11.06
CA ILE A 267 -7.47 -31.88 11.10
C ILE A 267 -7.02 -32.99 10.15
N ALA A 268 -7.95 -33.65 9.47
CA ALA A 268 -7.64 -34.66 8.47
C ALA A 268 -6.87 -34.03 7.30
N PRO A 269 -5.88 -34.73 6.71
CA PRO A 269 -5.22 -34.27 5.51
C PRO A 269 -6.23 -34.01 4.38
N THR A 270 -6.18 -32.82 3.79
CA THR A 270 -7.10 -32.44 2.71
C THR A 270 -6.79 -33.24 1.44
N ALA A 271 -7.82 -33.89 0.87
CA ALA A 271 -7.70 -34.65 -0.38
C ALA A 271 -7.79 -33.76 -1.64
N SER A 272 -8.45 -32.60 -1.55
CA SER A 272 -8.57 -31.62 -2.63
C SER A 272 -8.58 -30.20 -2.07
N PHE A 273 -7.76 -29.31 -2.62
CA PHE A 273 -7.73 -27.88 -2.26
C PHE A 273 -8.16 -27.04 -3.47
N LYS A 274 -9.25 -26.28 -3.34
CA LYS A 274 -9.85 -25.47 -4.40
C LYS A 274 -9.73 -23.97 -4.10
N MET A 275 -10.13 -23.13 -5.05
CA MET A 275 -10.13 -21.67 -4.89
C MET A 275 -10.93 -21.21 -3.66
N GLU A 276 -12.08 -21.82 -3.42
CA GLU A 276 -12.93 -21.57 -2.23
C GLU A 276 -12.15 -21.73 -0.91
N ASN A 277 -11.25 -22.73 -0.83
CA ASN A 277 -10.45 -22.99 0.35
C ASN A 277 -9.39 -21.91 0.58
N LEU A 278 -8.78 -21.43 -0.51
CA LEU A 278 -7.83 -20.31 -0.47
C LEU A 278 -8.54 -19.03 -0.01
N LEU A 279 -9.72 -18.74 -0.56
CA LEU A 279 -10.51 -17.57 -0.17
C LEU A 279 -10.94 -17.64 1.30
N ALA A 280 -11.40 -18.81 1.77
CA ALA A 280 -11.76 -19.02 3.17
C ALA A 280 -10.55 -18.80 4.12
N PHE A 281 -9.34 -19.18 3.70
CA PHE A 281 -8.12 -18.90 4.45
C PHE A 281 -7.79 -17.40 4.49
N LEU A 282 -7.86 -16.70 3.35
CA LEU A 282 -7.61 -15.25 3.27
C LEU A 282 -8.66 -14.45 4.06
N ASP A 283 -9.87 -14.97 4.20
CA ASP A 283 -10.94 -14.41 5.02
C ASP A 283 -10.78 -14.74 6.52
N SER A 284 -9.79 -15.56 6.89
CA SER A 284 -9.66 -16.05 8.26
C SER A 284 -10.92 -16.78 8.77
N SER A 285 -11.58 -17.55 7.90
CA SER A 285 -12.67 -18.44 8.31
C SER A 285 -12.21 -19.42 9.39
N LEU A 286 -13.08 -19.69 10.37
CA LEU A 286 -12.86 -20.70 11.40
C LEU A 286 -13.56 -22.04 11.09
N GLU A 287 -14.27 -22.12 9.97
CA GLU A 287 -14.99 -23.30 9.52
C GLU A 287 -14.14 -24.17 8.59
N ASP A 288 -13.25 -23.56 7.80
CA ASP A 288 -12.32 -24.26 6.90
C ASP A 288 -10.88 -24.22 7.42
N TRP A 289 -10.30 -25.41 7.62
CA TRP A 289 -8.93 -25.60 8.10
C TRP A 289 -8.01 -26.27 7.06
N SER A 290 -8.52 -26.50 5.85
CA SER A 290 -7.80 -27.19 4.77
C SER A 290 -6.46 -26.53 4.43
N ALA A 291 -6.39 -25.20 4.44
CA ALA A 291 -5.16 -24.44 4.22
C ALA A 291 -4.04 -24.79 5.23
N TYR A 292 -4.40 -25.03 6.49
CA TYR A 292 -3.44 -25.45 7.53
C TYR A 292 -2.93 -26.88 7.28
N SER A 293 -3.76 -27.74 6.69
CA SER A 293 -3.38 -29.11 6.34
C SER A 293 -2.39 -29.21 5.19
N VAL A 294 -2.48 -28.29 4.21
CA VAL A 294 -1.57 -28.23 3.06
C VAL A 294 -0.32 -27.38 3.32
N GLY A 295 -0.20 -26.80 4.53
CA GLY A 295 0.99 -26.04 4.93
C GLY A 295 1.02 -24.60 4.42
N LEU A 296 -0.11 -24.05 3.99
CA LEU A 296 -0.20 -22.66 3.50
C LEU A 296 0.18 -21.59 4.56
N PRO A 297 -0.14 -21.74 5.87
CA PRO A 297 0.30 -20.79 6.89
C PRO A 297 1.83 -20.78 7.00
N VAL A 298 2.44 -19.75 6.44
CA VAL A 298 3.90 -19.59 6.45
C VAL A 298 4.36 -19.31 7.88
N GLY A 299 5.31 -20.12 8.35
CA GLY A 299 5.88 -19.94 9.67
C GLY A 299 6.61 -18.60 9.76
N ARG A 300 6.26 -17.79 10.76
CA ARG A 300 7.05 -16.63 11.15
C ARG A 300 8.45 -17.09 11.62
N ASP A 301 9.47 -16.28 11.38
CA ASP A 301 10.78 -16.41 12.05
C ASP A 301 10.69 -15.89 13.50
N TYR A 302 9.69 -16.40 14.21
CA TYR A 302 9.44 -16.14 15.61
C TYR A 302 9.87 -17.36 16.41
N ARG A 303 10.69 -17.13 17.44
CA ARG A 303 11.29 -18.17 18.26
C ARG A 303 11.04 -17.92 19.74
N THR A 304 10.61 -18.95 20.44
CA THR A 304 10.42 -19.05 21.90
C THR A 304 11.31 -20.18 22.41
N GLN A 305 12.21 -19.92 23.36
CA GLN A 305 13.22 -20.91 23.77
C GLN A 305 13.95 -21.60 22.58
N SER A 306 14.26 -20.84 21.53
CA SER A 306 14.87 -21.32 20.27
C SER A 306 14.02 -22.27 19.43
N LYS A 307 12.70 -22.34 19.65
CA LYS A 307 11.75 -23.16 18.89
C LYS A 307 10.60 -22.34 18.30
N PRO A 308 9.91 -22.78 17.25
CA PRO A 308 8.66 -22.17 16.79
C PRO A 308 7.55 -22.21 17.85
N LEU A 309 6.58 -21.27 17.76
CA LEU A 309 5.49 -21.17 18.74
C LEU A 309 4.71 -22.49 18.91
N HIS A 310 4.36 -23.15 17.81
CA HIS A 310 3.57 -24.37 17.86
C HIS A 310 4.28 -25.50 18.62
N GLU A 311 5.60 -25.63 18.50
CA GLU A 311 6.39 -26.62 19.25
C GLU A 311 6.47 -26.29 20.74
N ASP A 312 6.55 -25.02 21.10
CA ASP A 312 6.56 -24.57 22.49
C ASP A 312 5.18 -24.76 23.15
N VAL A 313 4.09 -24.51 22.43
CA VAL A 313 2.72 -24.83 22.88
C VAL A 313 2.56 -26.33 23.12
N LEU A 314 3.03 -27.18 22.20
CA LEU A 314 3.05 -28.64 22.40
C LEU A 314 3.89 -29.06 23.61
N THR A 315 5.04 -28.40 23.82
CA THR A 315 5.89 -28.63 25.00
C THR A 315 5.15 -28.28 26.29
N ALA A 316 4.42 -27.15 26.32
CA ALA A 316 3.61 -26.75 27.48
C ALA A 316 2.46 -27.72 27.75
N LEU A 317 1.78 -28.20 26.71
CA LEU A 317 0.71 -29.21 26.82
C LEU A 317 1.24 -30.52 27.41
N ARG A 318 2.36 -31.04 26.91
CA ARG A 318 3.00 -32.27 27.44
C ARG A 318 3.45 -32.10 28.89
N GLN A 319 4.02 -30.95 29.25
CA GLN A 319 4.39 -30.66 30.65
C GLN A 319 3.18 -30.62 31.60
N VAL A 320 2.05 -30.11 31.14
CA VAL A 320 0.79 -30.12 31.91
C VAL A 320 0.25 -31.54 32.06
N GLN A 321 0.37 -32.38 31.03
CA GLN A 321 -0.04 -33.79 31.04
C GLN A 321 0.82 -34.65 32.00
N GLU A 322 2.14 -34.46 31.98
CA GLU A 322 3.10 -35.22 32.80
C GLU A 322 2.96 -34.98 34.31
N ARG A 323 2.37 -33.85 34.75
CA ARG A 323 2.14 -33.50 36.17
C ARG A 323 0.95 -34.26 36.81
N SER A 324 0.72 -35.48 36.37
CA SER A 324 -0.40 -36.35 36.76
C SER A 324 -0.55 -36.46 38.28
N GLY A 325 -1.68 -35.98 38.82
CA GLY A 325 -2.04 -36.01 40.24
C GLY A 325 -2.62 -34.70 40.79
N THR A 326 -2.32 -33.57 40.16
CA THR A 326 -2.92 -32.25 40.49
C THR A 326 -3.33 -31.54 39.21
N ALA A 327 -4.59 -31.11 39.11
CA ALA A 327 -5.05 -30.30 37.98
C ALA A 327 -4.13 -29.09 37.79
N SER A 328 -3.54 -28.96 36.61
CA SER A 328 -2.58 -27.89 36.34
C SER A 328 -3.00 -27.11 35.10
N THR A 329 -3.11 -25.79 35.27
CA THR A 329 -3.39 -24.87 34.18
C THR A 329 -2.17 -24.02 33.90
N PHE A 330 -1.89 -23.77 32.62
CA PHE A 330 -0.76 -22.96 32.19
C PHE A 330 -1.21 -21.87 31.22
N VAL A 331 -0.76 -20.63 31.43
CA VAL A 331 -1.12 -19.50 30.56
C VAL A 331 0.08 -19.03 29.77
N MET A 332 0.01 -19.04 28.44
CA MET A 332 1.00 -18.46 27.54
C MET A 332 0.47 -17.14 27.00
N ARG A 333 1.09 -16.01 27.36
CA ARG A 333 0.77 -14.69 26.82
C ARG A 333 1.75 -14.31 25.72
N LEU A 334 1.23 -14.00 24.54
CA LEU A 334 1.98 -13.57 23.36
C LEU A 334 1.69 -12.09 23.08
N PRO A 335 2.58 -11.16 23.48
CA PRO A 335 2.46 -9.76 23.07
C PRO A 335 2.65 -9.65 21.55
N ALA A 336 1.73 -9.01 20.82
CA ALA A 336 1.81 -8.92 19.35
C ALA A 336 1.49 -7.51 18.84
N GLU A 337 2.36 -6.98 17.97
CA GLU A 337 2.13 -5.70 17.30
C GLU A 337 0.97 -5.80 16.29
N PRO A 338 0.22 -4.71 16.07
CA PRO A 338 -0.81 -4.67 15.03
C PRO A 338 -0.24 -5.09 13.67
N GLY A 339 -0.93 -6.02 13.00
CA GLY A 339 -0.53 -6.53 11.69
C GLY A 339 0.58 -7.58 11.67
N ALA A 340 1.05 -8.04 12.83
CA ALA A 340 2.13 -9.03 12.92
C ALA A 340 1.78 -10.48 12.53
N GLY A 341 0.55 -10.73 12.05
CA GLY A 341 0.11 -12.08 11.64
C GLY A 341 -0.15 -13.03 12.81
N VAL A 342 -0.45 -12.50 14.00
CA VAL A 342 -0.61 -13.30 15.23
C VAL A 342 -1.75 -14.32 15.11
N THR A 343 -2.88 -13.96 14.50
CA THR A 343 -4.05 -14.83 14.31
C THR A 343 -3.67 -16.10 13.55
N THR A 344 -2.94 -15.98 12.46
CA THR A 344 -2.46 -17.12 11.65
C THR A 344 -1.52 -18.01 12.45
N LEU A 345 -0.62 -17.42 13.26
CA LEU A 345 0.33 -18.15 14.10
C LEU A 345 -0.35 -18.91 15.25
N LEU A 346 -1.35 -18.28 15.89
CA LEU A 346 -2.21 -18.88 16.91
C LEU A 346 -2.97 -20.08 16.34
N ARG A 347 -3.59 -19.93 15.17
CA ARG A 347 -4.35 -20.99 14.51
C ARG A 347 -3.46 -22.12 14.02
N ALA A 348 -2.26 -21.83 13.50
CA ALA A 348 -1.28 -22.87 13.18
C ALA A 348 -0.88 -23.69 14.43
N SER A 349 -0.73 -23.03 15.58
CA SER A 349 -0.46 -23.70 16.86
C SER A 349 -1.65 -24.53 17.33
N ALA A 350 -2.88 -24.04 17.16
CA ALA A 350 -4.11 -24.76 17.45
C ALA A 350 -4.24 -26.04 16.60
N TYR A 351 -4.01 -25.92 15.28
CA TYR A 351 -4.04 -27.03 14.35
C TYR A 351 -2.99 -28.10 14.68
N ALA A 352 -1.76 -27.69 14.98
CA ALA A 352 -0.69 -28.59 15.38
C ALA A 352 -1.02 -29.36 16.68
N ALA A 353 -1.59 -28.67 17.69
CA ALA A 353 -2.02 -29.29 18.94
C ALA A 353 -3.15 -30.32 18.75
N ALA A 354 -4.17 -29.97 17.97
CA ALA A 354 -5.27 -30.88 17.64
C ALA A 354 -4.77 -32.13 16.90
N ARG A 355 -3.85 -31.95 15.93
CA ARG A 355 -3.24 -33.05 15.18
C ARG A 355 -2.44 -34.02 16.07
N ASP A 356 -1.76 -33.49 17.09
CA ASP A 356 -0.99 -34.26 18.09
C ASP A 356 -1.87 -34.91 19.18
N GLY A 357 -3.20 -34.72 19.10
CA GLY A 357 -4.17 -35.38 19.98
C GLY A 357 -4.56 -34.57 21.22
N PHE A 358 -4.29 -33.26 21.25
CA PHE A 358 -4.79 -32.39 22.31
C PHE A 358 -6.12 -31.75 21.89
N PRO A 359 -7.22 -31.93 22.64
CA PRO A 359 -8.47 -31.23 22.36
C PRO A 359 -8.22 -29.72 22.31
N THR A 360 -8.70 -29.06 21.26
CA THR A 360 -8.34 -27.65 21.00
C THR A 360 -9.57 -26.81 20.66
N LEU A 361 -9.73 -25.69 21.38
CA LEU A 361 -10.76 -24.69 21.19
C LEU A 361 -10.14 -23.35 20.78
N VAL A 362 -10.70 -22.73 19.74
CA VAL A 362 -10.37 -21.36 19.32
C VAL A 362 -11.59 -20.50 19.56
N LEU A 363 -11.47 -19.46 20.38
CA LEU A 363 -12.60 -18.56 20.65
C LEU A 363 -12.97 -17.79 19.38
N ARG A 364 -14.27 -17.69 19.10
CA ARG A 364 -14.74 -16.99 17.91
C ARG A 364 -14.64 -15.45 18.09
N PRO A 365 -14.25 -14.69 17.05
CA PRO A 365 -14.04 -13.24 17.10
C PRO A 365 -15.20 -12.40 17.62
N GLU A 366 -16.44 -12.89 17.58
CA GLU A 366 -17.66 -12.12 17.89
C GLU A 366 -18.04 -12.23 19.39
N GLN A 367 -17.32 -13.07 20.15
CA GLN A 367 -17.63 -13.31 21.55
C GLN A 367 -17.23 -12.14 22.44
N ILE A 368 -18.14 -11.76 23.34
CA ILE A 368 -17.95 -10.68 24.34
C ILE A 368 -17.85 -11.23 25.78
N ALA A 369 -18.25 -12.49 25.99
CA ALA A 369 -18.18 -13.17 27.27
C ALA A 369 -18.05 -14.68 27.08
N ILE A 370 -17.57 -15.37 28.12
CA ILE A 370 -17.46 -16.83 28.16
C ILE A 370 -18.22 -17.35 29.37
N ASP A 371 -19.08 -18.34 29.15
CA ASP A 371 -19.64 -19.15 30.22
C ASP A 371 -18.58 -20.16 30.71
N HIS A 372 -18.09 -19.94 31.92
CA HIS A 372 -17.02 -20.76 32.49
C HIS A 372 -17.53 -22.12 33.00
N GLU A 373 -18.83 -22.23 33.32
CA GLU A 373 -19.43 -23.49 33.76
C GLU A 373 -19.61 -24.44 32.57
N GLU A 374 -20.09 -23.93 31.44
CA GLU A 374 -20.25 -24.72 30.22
C GLU A 374 -18.91 -25.22 29.68
N LEU A 375 -17.88 -24.38 29.71
CA LEU A 375 -16.53 -24.77 29.32
C LEU A 375 -15.98 -25.89 30.21
N ALA A 376 -16.25 -25.84 31.51
CA ALA A 376 -15.77 -26.84 32.45
C ALA A 376 -16.59 -28.15 32.41
N ALA A 377 -17.90 -28.07 32.14
CA ALA A 377 -18.75 -29.22 31.84
C ALA A 377 -18.26 -29.95 30.57
N PHE A 378 -17.91 -29.20 29.52
CA PHE A 378 -17.32 -29.78 28.31
C PHE A 378 -15.97 -30.45 28.58
N ALA A 379 -15.07 -29.82 29.33
CA ALA A 379 -13.80 -30.43 29.73
C ALA A 379 -14.00 -31.71 30.58
N THR A 380 -15.05 -31.75 31.39
CA THR A 380 -15.45 -32.94 32.16
C THR A 380 -15.87 -34.07 31.23
N MET A 381 -16.75 -33.78 30.28
CA MET A 381 -17.21 -34.75 29.27
C MET A 381 -16.04 -35.32 28.46
N LEU A 382 -15.10 -34.47 28.02
CA LEU A 382 -13.89 -34.94 27.32
C LEU A 382 -13.03 -35.85 28.20
N SER A 383 -12.91 -35.54 29.50
CA SER A 383 -12.15 -36.35 30.46
C SER A 383 -12.80 -37.72 30.67
N GLU A 384 -14.12 -37.76 30.87
CA GLU A 384 -14.89 -39.00 31.01
C GLU A 384 -14.82 -39.84 29.73
N GLY A 385 -14.95 -39.20 28.57
CA GLY A 385 -14.79 -39.83 27.26
C GLY A 385 -13.39 -40.43 27.08
N ALA A 386 -12.33 -39.68 27.43
CA ALA A 386 -10.95 -40.16 27.37
C ALA A 386 -10.72 -41.39 28.27
N LEU A 387 -11.24 -41.36 29.50
CA LEU A 387 -11.17 -42.49 30.42
C LEU A 387 -11.94 -43.70 29.88
N SER A 388 -13.12 -43.50 29.28
CA SER A 388 -13.90 -44.57 28.67
C SER A 388 -13.20 -45.22 27.47
N LEU A 389 -12.32 -44.47 26.78
CA LEU A 389 -11.46 -44.96 25.72
C LEU A 389 -10.18 -45.67 26.23
N GLY A 390 -10.01 -45.79 27.55
CA GLY A 390 -8.88 -46.46 28.18
C GLY A 390 -7.60 -45.62 28.24
N LEU A 391 -7.69 -44.29 28.16
CA LEU A 391 -6.54 -43.41 28.34
C LEU A 391 -6.27 -43.20 29.83
N GLU A 392 -5.12 -43.67 30.32
CA GLU A 392 -4.70 -43.50 31.72
C GLU A 392 -4.43 -42.03 32.08
N GLN A 393 -4.00 -41.22 31.10
CA GLN A 393 -3.76 -39.79 31.24
C GLN A 393 -4.63 -39.02 30.27
N VAL A 394 -5.55 -38.21 30.80
CA VAL A 394 -6.40 -37.33 29.99
C VAL A 394 -5.55 -36.17 29.43
N PRO A 395 -5.47 -36.00 28.10
CA PRO A 395 -4.77 -34.88 27.50
C PRO A 395 -5.36 -33.52 27.93
N PRO A 396 -4.54 -32.51 28.25
CA PRO A 396 -5.03 -31.18 28.57
C PRO A 396 -5.68 -30.49 27.38
N LEU A 397 -6.67 -29.65 27.68
CA LEU A 397 -7.38 -28.82 26.71
C LEU A 397 -6.52 -27.60 26.32
N LEU A 398 -6.33 -27.34 25.02
CA LEU A 398 -5.80 -26.07 24.53
C LEU A 398 -6.94 -25.09 24.26
N ILE A 399 -6.83 -23.88 24.81
CA ILE A 399 -7.77 -22.77 24.55
C ILE A 399 -6.98 -21.61 23.97
N VAL A 400 -7.39 -21.17 22.78
CA VAL A 400 -6.75 -20.07 22.04
C VAL A 400 -7.65 -18.86 22.01
N ILE A 401 -7.13 -17.72 22.44
CA ILE A 401 -7.81 -16.43 22.46
C ILE A 401 -6.92 -15.34 21.82
N ASP A 402 -7.49 -14.59 20.88
CA ASP A 402 -6.82 -13.52 20.13
C ASP A 402 -6.90 -12.15 20.86
N VAL A 403 -6.12 -11.16 20.41
CA VAL A 403 -5.95 -9.82 21.00
C VAL A 403 -7.28 -9.08 21.20
N GLU A 404 -8.22 -9.22 20.27
CA GLU A 404 -9.51 -8.53 20.32
C GLU A 404 -10.39 -8.92 21.53
N HIS A 405 -10.17 -10.10 22.10
CA HIS A 405 -10.94 -10.58 23.26
C HIS A 405 -10.51 -9.88 24.55
N GLU A 406 -9.24 -9.45 24.67
CA GLU A 406 -8.74 -8.71 25.84
C GLU A 406 -9.44 -7.35 25.95
N GLN A 407 -9.66 -6.68 24.81
CA GLN A 407 -10.38 -5.40 24.74
C GLN A 407 -11.85 -5.52 25.20
N ARG A 408 -12.43 -6.71 25.07
CA ARG A 408 -13.81 -7.03 25.50
C ARG A 408 -13.89 -7.54 26.93
N GLY A 409 -12.77 -7.56 27.66
CA GLY A 409 -12.72 -7.96 29.07
C GLY A 409 -12.57 -9.46 29.31
N ILE A 410 -12.36 -10.27 28.27
CA ILE A 410 -12.09 -11.71 28.41
C ILE A 410 -10.59 -11.89 28.74
N THR A 411 -10.28 -12.59 29.83
CA THR A 411 -8.88 -12.76 30.27
C THR A 411 -8.46 -14.23 30.37
N ALA A 412 -7.25 -14.56 29.90
CA ALA A 412 -6.71 -15.91 30.03
C ALA A 412 -6.68 -16.44 31.47
N ARG A 413 -6.47 -15.54 32.44
CA ARG A 413 -6.40 -15.88 33.86
C ARG A 413 -7.75 -16.32 34.43
N SER A 414 -8.86 -15.72 33.99
CA SER A 414 -10.19 -16.13 34.47
C SER A 414 -10.55 -17.52 33.97
N ILE A 415 -10.28 -17.81 32.70
CA ILE A 415 -10.50 -19.12 32.07
C ILE A 415 -9.66 -20.20 32.78
N ALA A 416 -8.35 -19.98 32.89
CA ALA A 416 -7.45 -20.90 33.57
C ALA A 416 -7.85 -21.11 35.05
N GLY A 417 -8.20 -20.04 35.76
CA GLY A 417 -8.64 -20.11 37.15
C GLY A 417 -9.94 -20.91 37.34
N ALA A 418 -10.90 -20.78 36.42
CA ALA A 418 -12.14 -21.54 36.48
C ALA A 418 -11.91 -23.05 36.25
N LEU A 419 -11.13 -23.42 35.23
CA LEU A 419 -10.79 -24.81 34.96
C LEU A 419 -9.97 -25.44 36.08
N ALA A 420 -9.00 -24.71 36.63
CA ALA A 420 -8.20 -25.17 37.76
C ALA A 420 -9.07 -25.43 39.02
N ARG A 421 -10.05 -24.56 39.32
CA ARG A 421 -10.98 -24.74 40.45
C ARG A 421 -11.83 -26.00 40.31
N GLN A 422 -12.13 -26.43 39.09
CA GLN A 422 -12.87 -27.67 38.82
C GLN A 422 -11.95 -28.88 38.58
N GLY A 423 -10.66 -28.77 38.87
CA GLY A 423 -9.74 -29.89 38.73
C GLY A 423 -9.43 -30.26 37.27
N ARG A 424 -9.54 -29.33 36.33
CA ARG A 424 -9.30 -29.57 34.90
C ARG A 424 -7.93 -29.02 34.46
N SER A 425 -7.21 -29.81 33.68
CA SER A 425 -5.90 -29.43 33.11
C SER A 425 -6.08 -28.77 31.75
N ALA A 426 -5.46 -27.59 31.57
CA ALA A 426 -5.59 -26.82 30.34
C ALA A 426 -4.40 -25.89 30.09
N VAL A 427 -4.12 -25.60 28.83
CA VAL A 427 -3.21 -24.54 28.40
C VAL A 427 -4.02 -23.45 27.73
N VAL A 428 -3.85 -22.19 28.18
CA VAL A 428 -4.49 -21.03 27.55
C VAL A 428 -3.43 -20.23 26.81
N LEU A 429 -3.50 -20.21 25.48
CA LEU A 429 -2.66 -19.39 24.60
C LEU A 429 -3.41 -18.10 24.29
N HIS A 430 -2.83 -16.96 24.69
CA HIS A 430 -3.50 -15.66 24.62
C HIS A 430 -2.60 -14.62 23.96
N ALA A 431 -3.02 -14.12 22.79
CA ALA A 431 -2.38 -12.94 22.22
C ALA A 431 -2.87 -11.67 22.92
N VAL A 432 -1.96 -10.74 23.20
CA VAL A 432 -2.23 -9.52 23.96
C VAL A 432 -1.60 -8.31 23.29
N ALA A 433 -2.18 -7.13 23.49
CA ALA A 433 -1.59 -5.89 23.02
C ALA A 433 -0.25 -5.62 23.73
N PRO A 434 0.79 -5.11 23.04
CA PRO A 434 2.08 -4.83 23.66
C PRO A 434 1.94 -3.69 24.66
N GLN A 435 2.45 -3.88 25.89
CA GLN A 435 2.51 -2.80 26.88
C GLN A 435 3.69 -1.84 26.57
N ASP A 436 3.56 -0.56 26.96
CA ASP A 436 4.52 0.52 26.67
C ASP A 436 5.95 0.30 27.21
N ALA A 437 6.15 -0.68 28.10
CA ALA A 437 7.48 -1.01 28.61
C ALA A 437 8.22 -1.99 27.68
N PRO A 438 9.43 -1.66 27.19
CA PRO A 438 10.21 -2.50 26.30
C PRO A 438 10.92 -3.60 27.12
N THR A 439 10.20 -4.64 27.49
CA THR A 439 10.83 -5.91 27.86
C THR A 439 10.45 -6.97 26.85
N ASP A 440 11.24 -7.09 25.79
CA ASP A 440 11.26 -8.25 24.87
C ASP A 440 11.79 -9.53 25.57
N THR A 441 12.01 -9.47 26.88
CA THR A 441 12.51 -10.57 27.68
C THR A 441 11.39 -11.54 28.01
N GLU A 442 11.55 -12.77 27.54
CA GLU A 442 10.72 -13.90 27.91
C GLU A 442 10.72 -14.12 29.43
N ARG A 443 9.55 -14.27 30.03
CA ARG A 443 9.40 -14.54 31.48
C ARG A 443 8.55 -15.79 31.67
N ARG A 444 9.10 -16.81 32.33
CA ARG A 444 8.36 -18.04 32.64
C ARG A 444 8.30 -18.31 34.13
N THR A 445 7.16 -18.82 34.56
CA THR A 445 6.85 -19.33 35.90
C THR A 445 6.23 -20.72 35.74
N GLN A 446 5.98 -21.43 36.84
CA GLN A 446 5.36 -22.77 36.78
C GLN A 446 3.93 -22.80 36.19
N ARG A 447 3.23 -21.66 36.19
CA ARG A 447 1.82 -21.52 35.76
C ARG A 447 1.60 -20.53 34.62
N MET A 448 2.63 -19.80 34.20
CA MET A 448 2.50 -18.73 33.19
C MET A 448 3.81 -18.49 32.46
N ALA A 449 3.74 -18.26 31.15
CA ALA A 449 4.78 -17.68 30.32
C ALA A 449 4.30 -16.37 29.70
N VAL A 450 5.15 -15.34 29.71
CA VAL A 450 5.04 -14.16 28.85
C VAL A 450 6.14 -14.30 27.80
N LEU A 451 5.71 -14.51 26.56
CA LEU A 451 6.59 -14.78 25.42
C LEU A 451 7.19 -13.47 24.88
N PRO A 452 8.28 -13.53 24.09
CA PRO A 452 8.80 -12.37 23.37
C PRO A 452 7.73 -11.71 22.50
N ARG A 453 7.86 -10.41 22.25
CA ARG A 453 6.91 -9.68 21.40
C ARG A 453 7.00 -10.19 19.95
N LEU A 454 5.86 -10.51 19.35
CA LEU A 454 5.75 -10.73 17.91
C LEU A 454 5.67 -9.37 17.22
N ARG A 455 6.73 -9.04 16.47
CA ARG A 455 6.85 -7.77 15.75
C ARG A 455 6.19 -7.84 14.39
N ALA A 456 5.71 -6.70 13.88
CA ALA A 456 5.03 -6.68 12.58
C ALA A 456 6.00 -6.75 11.39
N ASP A 457 7.24 -6.30 11.58
CA ASP A 457 8.29 -6.37 10.57
C ASP A 457 8.55 -7.80 10.08
N LEU A 458 8.95 -7.90 8.82
CA LEU A 458 9.30 -9.15 8.14
C LEU A 458 10.78 -9.20 7.80
N ALA A 459 11.40 -10.35 8.04
CA ALA A 459 12.69 -10.68 7.48
C ALA A 459 12.56 -11.00 5.97
N PRO A 460 13.56 -10.70 5.13
CA PRO A 460 13.54 -11.04 3.70
C PRO A 460 13.29 -12.53 3.44
N GLN A 461 13.74 -13.40 4.34
CA GLN A 461 13.53 -14.85 4.26
C GLN A 461 12.06 -15.23 4.48
N GLU A 462 11.32 -14.51 5.33
CA GLU A 462 9.89 -14.75 5.53
C GLU A 462 9.09 -14.41 4.27
N ILE A 463 9.45 -13.32 3.57
CA ILE A 463 8.81 -12.90 2.31
C ILE A 463 9.05 -13.97 1.23
N GLU A 464 10.29 -14.44 1.11
CA GLU A 464 10.66 -15.51 0.18
C GLU A 464 9.90 -16.81 0.47
N GLN A 465 9.80 -17.19 1.74
CA GLN A 465 9.07 -18.39 2.14
C GLN A 465 7.57 -18.25 1.85
N CYS A 466 6.99 -17.05 2.02
CA CYS A 466 5.60 -16.78 1.65
C CYS A 466 5.35 -16.96 0.16
N TRP A 467 6.19 -16.31 -0.66
CA TRP A 467 6.09 -16.42 -2.10
C TRP A 467 6.21 -17.89 -2.56
N ARG A 468 7.18 -18.63 -2.00
CA ARG A 468 7.39 -20.04 -2.34
C ARG A 468 6.21 -20.91 -1.94
N SER A 469 5.74 -20.84 -0.69
CA SER A 469 4.61 -21.65 -0.23
C SER A 469 3.33 -21.36 -1.00
N MET A 470 3.08 -20.09 -1.37
CA MET A 470 1.94 -19.74 -2.22
C MET A 470 2.08 -20.29 -3.64
N SER A 471 3.26 -20.15 -4.26
CA SER A 471 3.53 -20.66 -5.61
C SER A 471 3.40 -22.18 -5.67
N GLU A 472 4.00 -22.89 -4.73
CA GLU A 472 3.93 -24.34 -4.62
C GLU A 472 2.48 -24.81 -4.42
N THR A 473 1.70 -24.13 -3.57
CA THR A 473 0.29 -24.48 -3.34
C THR A 473 -0.55 -24.26 -4.59
N VAL A 474 -0.40 -23.12 -5.27
CA VAL A 474 -1.14 -22.80 -6.50
C VAL A 474 -0.81 -23.79 -7.61
N GLU A 475 0.47 -24.14 -7.78
CA GLU A 475 0.92 -25.10 -8.78
C GLU A 475 0.44 -26.52 -8.45
N GLN A 476 0.66 -26.99 -7.23
CA GLN A 476 0.29 -28.34 -6.78
C GLN A 476 -1.21 -28.60 -6.94
N TRP A 477 -2.04 -27.60 -6.68
CA TRP A 477 -3.51 -27.73 -6.68
C TRP A 477 -4.18 -27.11 -7.91
N SER A 478 -3.40 -26.60 -8.87
CA SER A 478 -3.88 -25.99 -10.13
C SER A 478 -4.94 -24.90 -9.90
N LEU A 479 -4.68 -23.99 -8.95
CA LEU A 479 -5.61 -22.92 -8.62
C LEU A 479 -5.64 -21.85 -9.73
N PRO A 480 -6.80 -21.25 -10.05
CA PRO A 480 -6.94 -20.23 -11.10
C PRO A 480 -6.47 -18.83 -10.63
N VAL A 481 -5.27 -18.75 -10.04
CA VAL A 481 -4.66 -17.50 -9.53
C VAL A 481 -3.26 -17.36 -10.09
N VAL A 482 -2.92 -16.17 -10.57
CA VAL A 482 -1.55 -15.85 -10.98
C VAL A 482 -0.78 -15.33 -9.77
N VAL A 483 0.18 -16.11 -9.28
CA VAL A 483 1.03 -15.67 -8.16
C VAL A 483 2.00 -14.58 -8.65
N PRO A 484 2.02 -13.39 -8.03
CA PRO A 484 2.98 -12.34 -8.38
C PRO A 484 4.43 -12.81 -8.19
N SER A 485 5.34 -12.26 -8.99
CA SER A 485 6.77 -12.55 -8.92
C SER A 485 7.38 -12.15 -7.57
N GLN A 486 8.47 -12.81 -7.17
CA GLN A 486 9.19 -12.50 -5.92
C GLN A 486 9.54 -11.00 -5.77
N ASN A 487 9.92 -10.33 -6.86
CA ASN A 487 10.20 -8.89 -6.88
C ASN A 487 8.95 -8.05 -6.56
N GLN A 488 7.77 -8.48 -7.02
CA GLN A 488 6.50 -7.82 -6.66
C GLN A 488 6.17 -8.03 -5.19
N TRP A 489 6.46 -9.20 -4.60
CA TRP A 489 6.30 -9.43 -3.15
C TRP A 489 7.21 -8.54 -2.29
N GLN A 490 8.46 -8.33 -2.71
CA GLN A 490 9.39 -7.42 -2.03
C GLN A 490 8.93 -5.96 -2.12
N ARG A 491 8.47 -5.53 -3.31
CA ARG A 491 7.87 -4.20 -3.49
C ARG A 491 6.59 -4.05 -2.68
N TYR A 492 5.82 -5.12 -2.55
CA TYR A 492 4.61 -5.15 -1.76
C TYR A 492 4.91 -4.95 -0.27
N ASP A 493 5.88 -5.67 0.33
CA ASP A 493 6.29 -5.41 1.72
C ASP A 493 6.73 -3.95 1.90
N GLN A 494 7.61 -3.44 1.02
CA GLN A 494 8.02 -2.03 1.05
C GLN A 494 6.83 -1.07 0.94
N ALA A 495 5.84 -1.39 0.10
CA ALA A 495 4.63 -0.61 -0.05
C ALA A 495 3.73 -0.71 1.20
N THR A 496 3.71 -1.81 1.94
CA THR A 496 2.89 -1.94 3.16
C THR A 496 3.50 -1.22 4.37
N ARG A 497 4.78 -0.86 4.29
CA ARG A 497 5.43 0.04 5.26
C ARG A 497 4.97 1.47 4.99
N TRP A 498 4.19 2.03 5.93
CA TRP A 498 3.73 3.41 5.86
C TRP A 498 4.34 4.23 7.02
N PRO A 499 5.60 4.71 6.86
CA PRO A 499 6.29 5.47 7.90
C PRO A 499 5.68 6.86 8.11
N ILE A 500 5.66 7.31 9.38
CA ILE A 500 5.35 8.69 9.76
C ILE A 500 6.56 9.26 10.51
N GLY A 501 7.14 10.34 9.97
CA GLY A 501 8.24 11.05 10.62
C GLY A 501 9.58 10.29 10.61
N ASP A 502 10.46 10.63 11.55
CA ASP A 502 11.78 9.99 11.74
C ASP A 502 11.68 8.67 12.53
N ASP A 503 10.47 8.23 12.91
CA ASP A 503 10.29 6.99 13.63
C ASP A 503 10.29 5.82 12.64
N ASN A 504 11.46 5.17 12.48
CA ASN A 504 11.66 3.93 11.73
C ASN A 504 10.85 2.73 12.28
N ARG A 505 9.88 2.96 13.17
CA ARG A 505 9.14 1.96 13.96
C ARG A 505 7.70 1.72 13.48
N THR A 506 7.34 2.13 12.27
CA THR A 506 6.06 1.70 11.71
C THR A 506 6.17 0.26 11.24
N GLY A 507 5.60 -0.67 12.01
CA GLY A 507 5.55 -2.08 11.68
C GLY A 507 4.86 -2.36 10.34
N SER A 508 5.36 -3.36 9.62
CA SER A 508 4.79 -3.81 8.33
C SER A 508 3.36 -4.36 8.51
N LEU A 509 2.42 -3.93 7.67
CA LEU A 509 1.05 -4.48 7.63
C LEU A 509 0.87 -5.53 6.53
N PHE A 510 1.97 -6.11 6.07
CA PHE A 510 2.02 -7.11 5.01
C PHE A 510 0.97 -8.21 5.14
N TRP A 511 0.76 -8.77 6.33
CA TRP A 511 -0.22 -9.86 6.52
C TRP A 511 -1.66 -9.40 6.40
N VAL A 512 -1.95 -8.17 6.84
CA VAL A 512 -3.30 -7.60 6.78
C VAL A 512 -3.70 -7.32 5.34
N ALA A 513 -2.74 -6.85 4.54
CA ALA A 513 -2.99 -6.46 3.17
C ALA A 513 -2.76 -7.59 2.14
N LEU A 514 -2.31 -8.77 2.59
CA LEU A 514 -1.85 -9.84 1.69
C LEU A 514 -2.95 -10.29 0.74
N ARG A 515 -4.19 -10.36 1.22
CA ARG A 515 -5.34 -10.71 0.37
C ARG A 515 -5.48 -9.77 -0.82
N PHE A 516 -5.31 -8.46 -0.64
CA PHE A 516 -5.51 -7.49 -1.73
C PHE A 516 -4.44 -7.69 -2.79
N PHE A 517 -3.21 -7.95 -2.36
CA PHE A 517 -2.11 -8.19 -3.27
C PHE A 517 -2.30 -9.48 -4.09
N LEU A 518 -2.95 -10.50 -3.51
CA LEU A 518 -3.23 -11.76 -4.18
C LEU A 518 -4.50 -11.72 -5.05
N THR A 519 -5.47 -10.89 -4.70
CA THR A 519 -6.73 -10.76 -5.46
C THR A 519 -6.68 -9.63 -6.49
N ASP A 520 -5.62 -8.82 -6.50
CA ASP A 520 -5.42 -7.75 -7.49
C ASP A 520 -5.28 -8.36 -8.91
N GLY A 521 -6.22 -8.05 -9.79
CA GLY A 521 -6.24 -8.55 -11.18
C GLY A 521 -6.99 -9.87 -11.41
N MET A 522 -7.68 -10.43 -10.41
CA MET A 522 -8.60 -11.56 -10.60
C MET A 522 -9.88 -11.15 -11.38
N GLU A 523 -10.54 -12.11 -12.02
CA GLU A 523 -11.85 -11.86 -12.67
C GLU A 523 -12.90 -11.42 -11.64
N LEU A 524 -13.78 -10.50 -12.06
CA LEU A 524 -14.72 -9.74 -11.21
C LEU A 524 -15.55 -10.57 -10.21
N PRO A 525 -16.11 -11.75 -10.54
CA PRO A 525 -16.95 -12.49 -9.58
C PRO A 525 -16.18 -12.98 -8.34
N ASP A 526 -14.97 -13.51 -8.53
CA ASP A 526 -14.13 -14.03 -7.45
C ASP A 526 -13.47 -12.89 -6.66
N ALA A 527 -13.12 -11.80 -7.34
CA ALA A 527 -12.58 -10.59 -6.73
C ALA A 527 -13.63 -9.86 -5.88
N GLU A 528 -14.88 -9.73 -6.35
CA GLU A 528 -15.98 -9.14 -5.61
C GLU A 528 -16.35 -9.97 -4.38
N GLN A 529 -16.32 -11.31 -4.49
CA GLN A 529 -16.54 -12.18 -3.34
C GLN A 529 -15.46 -11.96 -2.27
N ALA A 530 -14.18 -11.95 -2.66
CA ALA A 530 -13.05 -11.72 -1.75
C ALA A 530 -13.04 -10.30 -1.14
N GLN A 531 -13.43 -9.28 -1.91
CA GLN A 531 -13.52 -7.89 -1.46
C GLN A 531 -14.75 -7.64 -0.58
N SER A 532 -15.87 -8.36 -0.79
CA SER A 532 -17.11 -8.19 -0.01
C SER A 532 -16.92 -8.50 1.47
N PHE A 533 -16.04 -9.45 1.86
CA PHE A 533 -15.79 -9.78 3.25
C PHE A 533 -15.08 -8.68 4.03
N LEU A 534 -14.14 -7.96 3.40
CA LEU A 534 -13.55 -6.79 4.04
C LEU A 534 -14.56 -5.66 4.15
N GLY A 535 -15.33 -5.43 3.08
CA GLY A 535 -16.46 -4.52 3.10
C GLY A 535 -17.33 -4.82 4.33
N ARG A 536 -17.74 -6.08 4.51
CA ARG A 536 -18.48 -6.56 5.70
C ARG A 536 -17.77 -6.27 7.02
N TRP A 537 -16.49 -6.60 7.15
CA TRP A 537 -15.72 -6.38 8.37
C TRP A 537 -15.59 -4.89 8.74
N ILE A 538 -15.40 -4.03 7.73
CA ILE A 538 -15.37 -2.57 7.88
C ILE A 538 -16.76 -2.08 8.27
N THR A 539 -17.80 -2.53 7.55
CA THR A 539 -19.20 -2.16 7.76
C THR A 539 -19.67 -2.53 9.16
N GLN A 540 -19.43 -3.75 9.64
CA GLN A 540 -19.80 -4.16 11.00
C GLN A 540 -19.18 -3.26 12.08
N ARG A 541 -17.94 -2.79 11.88
CA ARG A 541 -17.25 -1.89 12.81
C ARG A 541 -17.63 -0.41 12.60
N SER A 542 -17.99 -0.02 11.38
CA SER A 542 -18.39 1.36 11.04
C SER A 542 -19.87 1.63 11.29
N GLU A 543 -20.73 0.61 11.33
CA GLU A 543 -22.15 0.70 11.69
C GLU A 543 -22.37 1.12 13.14
N ALA A 544 -21.39 0.84 14.02
CA ALA A 544 -21.37 1.38 15.38
C ALA A 544 -21.31 2.92 15.41
N ILE A 545 -20.93 3.56 14.29
CA ILE A 545 -20.87 5.02 14.15
C ILE A 545 -22.26 5.57 13.79
N ALA A 546 -23.06 5.90 14.79
CA ALA A 546 -24.36 6.54 14.57
C ALA A 546 -24.22 7.99 14.02
N ASP A 547 -23.17 8.71 14.42
CA ASP A 547 -22.97 10.13 14.10
C ASP A 547 -22.52 10.35 12.65
N ALA A 548 -23.29 11.13 11.89
CA ALA A 548 -22.99 11.46 10.50
C ALA A 548 -21.67 12.25 10.36
N ALA A 549 -21.33 13.13 11.31
CA ALA A 549 -20.10 13.90 11.27
C ALA A 549 -18.86 13.00 11.43
N VAL A 550 -18.95 11.96 12.28
CA VAL A 550 -17.87 10.98 12.45
C VAL A 550 -17.71 10.16 11.17
N ARG A 551 -18.80 9.77 10.51
CA ARG A 551 -18.74 9.09 9.19
C ARG A 551 -18.04 9.94 8.13
N ASP A 552 -18.34 11.23 8.06
CA ASP A 552 -17.66 12.14 7.12
C ASP A 552 -16.17 12.29 7.42
N ILE A 553 -15.79 12.40 8.69
CA ILE A 553 -14.37 12.44 9.08
C ILE A 553 -13.64 11.16 8.67
N VAL A 554 -14.22 9.99 8.96
CA VAL A 554 -13.62 8.71 8.58
C VAL A 554 -13.50 8.60 7.06
N LYS A 555 -14.48 9.09 6.30
CA LYS A 555 -14.44 9.17 4.84
C LYS A 555 -13.31 10.08 4.34
N TYR A 556 -13.09 11.24 4.95
CA TYR A 556 -11.98 12.13 4.60
C TYR A 556 -10.62 11.52 4.93
N VAL A 557 -10.50 10.90 6.11
CA VAL A 557 -9.30 10.19 6.54
C VAL A 557 -9.02 9.00 5.60
N ALA A 558 -10.05 8.28 5.15
CA ALA A 558 -9.92 7.21 4.17
C ALA A 558 -9.42 7.76 2.83
N ALA A 559 -10.02 8.82 2.32
CA ALA A 559 -9.61 9.42 1.05
C ALA A 559 -8.15 9.88 1.07
N MET A 560 -7.71 10.58 2.12
CA MET A 560 -6.29 10.92 2.30
C MET A 560 -5.39 9.69 2.44
N SER A 561 -5.80 8.70 3.23
CA SER A 561 -5.04 7.47 3.46
C SER A 561 -4.89 6.61 2.20
N SER A 562 -5.87 6.64 1.30
CA SER A 562 -5.81 5.95 0.00
C SER A 562 -4.67 6.49 -0.88
N PHE A 563 -4.33 7.77 -0.72
CA PHE A 563 -3.19 8.42 -1.35
C PHE A 563 -1.92 8.42 -0.48
N ARG A 564 -1.92 7.67 0.63
CA ARG A 564 -0.82 7.57 1.61
C ARG A 564 -0.47 8.90 2.28
N LEU A 565 -1.42 9.84 2.34
CA LEU A 565 -1.26 11.09 3.08
C LEU A 565 -1.79 10.92 4.50
N PRO A 566 -1.02 11.23 5.55
CA PRO A 566 -1.55 11.32 6.91
C PRO A 566 -2.54 12.50 6.99
N SER A 567 -3.59 12.36 7.80
CA SER A 567 -4.65 13.36 7.92
C SER A 567 -4.45 14.19 9.18
N PRO A 568 -4.04 15.47 9.11
CA PRO A 568 -4.01 16.32 10.28
C PRO A 568 -5.42 16.46 10.87
N VAL A 569 -5.51 16.28 12.18
CA VAL A 569 -6.79 16.14 12.90
C VAL A 569 -7.72 17.33 12.62
N TRP A 570 -7.22 18.57 12.73
CA TRP A 570 -8.03 19.76 12.54
C TRP A 570 -8.45 19.98 11.09
N THR A 571 -7.61 19.58 10.12
CA THR A 571 -7.91 19.70 8.69
C THR A 571 -9.12 18.85 8.30
N VAL A 572 -9.22 17.61 8.77
CA VAL A 572 -10.34 16.70 8.42
C VAL A 572 -11.57 16.88 9.29
N ILE A 573 -11.44 17.39 10.51
CA ILE A 573 -12.60 17.62 11.40
C ILE A 573 -13.36 18.87 10.99
N ARG A 574 -12.67 19.98 10.71
CA ARG A 574 -13.30 21.30 10.48
C ARG A 574 -14.44 21.27 9.45
N PRO A 575 -14.34 20.60 8.29
CA PRO A 575 -15.41 20.55 7.29
C PRO A 575 -16.66 19.80 7.79
N ALA A 576 -16.51 18.80 8.67
CA ALA A 576 -17.62 17.99 9.17
C ALA A 576 -18.41 18.66 10.31
N VAL A 577 -17.74 19.49 11.13
CA VAL A 577 -18.34 20.07 12.36
C VAL A 577 -18.34 21.59 12.40
N GLY A 578 -17.97 22.27 11.31
CA GLY A 578 -17.97 23.74 11.24
C GLY A 578 -17.01 24.44 12.21
N GLY A 579 -15.99 23.73 12.72
CA GLY A 579 -14.98 24.27 13.63
C GLY A 579 -15.27 24.14 15.13
N THR A 580 -16.43 23.63 15.55
CA THR A 580 -16.67 23.25 16.95
C THR A 580 -16.18 21.84 17.22
N TYR A 581 -15.39 21.61 18.27
CA TYR A 581 -14.86 20.27 18.60
C TYR A 581 -15.74 19.59 19.67
N PRO A 582 -16.59 18.61 19.32
CA PRO A 582 -17.37 17.88 20.30
C PRO A 582 -16.43 16.91 21.05
N SER A 583 -16.42 16.94 22.38
CA SER A 583 -15.53 16.08 23.18
C SER A 583 -15.81 14.58 23.02
N ASN A 584 -17.02 14.22 22.56
CA ASN A 584 -17.42 12.84 22.23
C ASN A 584 -16.87 12.36 20.88
N LEU A 585 -16.44 13.27 20.00
CA LEU A 585 -16.02 12.92 18.64
C LEU A 585 -14.66 12.21 18.62
N SER A 586 -13.72 12.63 19.47
CA SER A 586 -12.45 11.93 19.66
C SER A 586 -12.65 10.53 20.24
N ALA A 587 -13.58 10.38 21.19
CA ALA A 587 -13.93 9.07 21.75
C ALA A 587 -14.56 8.16 20.68
N ALA A 588 -15.47 8.69 19.86
CA ALA A 588 -16.10 7.94 18.77
C ALA A 588 -15.09 7.51 17.69
N VAL A 589 -14.18 8.39 17.26
CA VAL A 589 -13.13 8.02 16.30
C VAL A 589 -12.12 7.03 16.92
N ARG A 590 -11.85 7.13 18.24
CA ARG A 590 -11.04 6.14 18.96
C ARG A 590 -11.73 4.79 19.15
N GLN A 591 -13.06 4.70 19.04
CA GLN A 591 -13.77 3.41 19.03
C GLN A 591 -13.49 2.61 17.74
N LEU A 592 -12.95 3.25 16.69
CA LEU A 592 -12.50 2.61 15.46
C LEU A 592 -11.06 2.11 15.54
N ASP A 593 -10.57 1.86 16.76
CA ASP A 593 -9.26 1.25 16.99
C ASP A 593 -9.17 -0.10 16.25
N GLY A 594 -8.04 -0.33 15.58
CA GLY A 594 -7.87 -1.45 14.65
C GLY A 594 -8.35 -1.19 13.22
N ILE A 595 -8.97 -0.04 12.91
CA ILE A 595 -9.22 0.45 11.53
C ILE A 595 -8.38 1.69 11.26
N VAL A 596 -8.47 2.66 12.17
CA VAL A 596 -7.69 3.90 12.15
C VAL A 596 -6.64 3.88 13.26
N THR A 597 -5.53 4.57 13.03
CA THR A 597 -4.46 4.74 14.00
C THR A 597 -4.17 6.22 14.21
N TRP A 598 -3.88 6.56 15.45
CA TRP A 598 -3.48 7.89 15.88
C TRP A 598 -1.97 7.91 16.09
N SER A 599 -1.31 8.91 15.55
CA SER A 599 0.12 9.11 15.77
C SER A 599 0.42 10.57 16.10
N GLY A 600 1.56 10.79 16.73
CA GLY A 600 2.06 12.14 16.99
C GLY A 600 2.32 12.95 15.71
N PRO A 601 2.75 14.21 15.86
CA PRO A 601 2.94 15.11 14.74
C PRO A 601 3.94 14.57 13.72
N ALA A 602 3.54 14.56 12.44
CA ALA A 602 4.44 14.23 11.34
C ALA A 602 5.46 15.35 11.11
N LYS A 603 6.54 15.05 10.38
CA LYS A 603 7.60 16.04 10.08
C LYS A 603 7.01 17.25 9.33
N GLY A 604 7.07 18.42 9.96
CA GLY A 604 6.52 19.67 9.41
C GLY A 604 5.07 19.95 9.78
N LEU A 605 4.47 19.15 10.67
CA LEU A 605 3.16 19.40 11.28
C LEU A 605 3.32 19.67 12.78
N ASP A 606 2.49 20.59 13.30
CA ASP A 606 2.44 20.94 14.72
C ASP A 606 1.27 20.25 15.45
N GLU A 607 0.57 19.33 14.79
CA GLU A 607 -0.60 18.62 15.32
C GLU A 607 -0.53 17.10 15.06
N ASP A 608 -1.27 16.35 15.88
CA ASP A 608 -1.44 14.90 15.72
C ASP A 608 -2.11 14.57 14.37
N VAL A 609 -1.87 13.36 13.90
CA VAL A 609 -2.44 12.87 12.64
C VAL A 609 -3.23 11.59 12.84
N ILE A 610 -4.29 11.44 12.05
CA ILE A 610 -5.13 10.25 11.97
C ILE A 610 -4.95 9.64 10.59
N ARG A 611 -4.98 8.32 10.51
CA ARG A 611 -5.01 7.60 9.23
C ARG A 611 -5.66 6.24 9.37
N PHE A 612 -6.04 5.64 8.25
CA PHE A 612 -6.26 4.20 8.22
C PHE A 612 -4.95 3.46 8.49
N LEU A 613 -5.04 2.27 9.08
CA LEU A 613 -3.86 1.42 9.25
C LEU A 613 -3.17 1.17 7.91
N HIS A 614 -3.95 0.88 6.85
CA HIS A 614 -3.44 0.59 5.51
C HIS A 614 -4.25 1.30 4.41
N PRO A 615 -3.63 1.78 3.32
CA PRO A 615 -4.33 2.38 2.18
C PRO A 615 -5.41 1.48 1.57
N ALA A 616 -5.20 0.16 1.52
CA ALA A 616 -6.20 -0.76 1.00
C ALA A 616 -7.45 -0.91 1.88
N LEU A 617 -7.33 -0.74 3.21
CA LEU A 617 -8.50 -0.64 4.08
C LEU A 617 -9.29 0.64 3.79
N ALA A 618 -8.57 1.74 3.57
CA ALA A 618 -9.19 2.99 3.15
C ALA A 618 -9.87 2.88 1.77
N LEU A 619 -9.26 2.19 0.80
CA LEU A 619 -9.87 1.92 -0.50
C LEU A 619 -11.18 1.14 -0.34
N ALA A 620 -11.15 0.02 0.38
CA ALA A 620 -12.35 -0.79 0.62
C ALA A 620 -13.45 -0.01 1.36
N TYR A 621 -13.08 0.82 2.35
CA TYR A 621 -14.03 1.71 3.03
C TYR A 621 -14.72 2.67 2.03
N LEU A 622 -13.94 3.30 1.15
CA LEU A 622 -14.44 4.27 0.17
C LEU A 622 -15.28 3.61 -0.94
N GLU A 623 -14.91 2.41 -1.36
CA GLU A 623 -15.68 1.64 -2.34
C GLU A 623 -17.05 1.27 -1.80
N HIS A 624 -17.14 0.86 -0.53
CA HIS A 624 -18.39 0.42 0.07
C HIS A 624 -19.28 1.58 0.52
N HIS A 625 -18.72 2.60 1.18
CA HIS A 625 -19.51 3.70 1.76
C HIS A 625 -19.65 4.93 0.85
N ALA A 626 -18.84 5.06 -0.20
CA ALA A 626 -18.84 6.22 -1.08
C ALA A 626 -18.82 5.86 -2.58
N ALA A 627 -18.90 4.58 -2.94
CA ALA A 627 -18.79 4.09 -4.33
C ALA A 627 -17.53 4.61 -5.07
N ALA A 628 -16.47 4.96 -4.34
CA ALA A 628 -15.33 5.69 -4.88
C ALA A 628 -14.19 4.75 -5.31
N ARG A 629 -14.39 4.05 -6.44
CA ARG A 629 -13.44 3.09 -7.02
C ARG A 629 -12.26 3.75 -7.76
N SER A 630 -12.48 4.89 -8.41
CA SER A 630 -11.43 5.61 -9.17
C SER A 630 -10.68 6.63 -8.30
N SER A 631 -9.45 6.98 -8.69
CA SER A 631 -8.70 8.05 -8.02
C SER A 631 -9.43 9.39 -8.06
N GLU A 632 -10.13 9.68 -9.16
CA GLU A 632 -10.99 10.87 -9.27
C GLU A 632 -12.12 10.85 -8.23
N ALA A 633 -12.88 9.75 -8.16
CA ALA A 633 -13.98 9.63 -7.21
C ALA A 633 -13.51 9.75 -5.75
N ARG A 634 -12.34 9.19 -5.43
CA ARG A 634 -11.70 9.35 -4.11
C ARG A 634 -11.28 10.79 -3.84
N MET A 635 -10.72 11.48 -4.84
CA MET A 635 -10.37 12.90 -4.72
C MET A 635 -11.60 13.78 -4.51
N HIS A 636 -12.70 13.45 -5.18
CA HIS A 636 -13.97 14.17 -5.03
C HIS A 636 -14.49 14.15 -3.59
N GLN A 637 -14.24 13.07 -2.83
CA GLN A 637 -14.58 13.00 -1.40
C GLN A 637 -13.82 14.03 -0.55
N LEU A 638 -12.67 14.53 -1.01
CA LEU A 638 -11.89 15.55 -0.33
C LEU A 638 -12.30 16.98 -0.68
N ALA A 639 -13.26 17.20 -1.59
CA ALA A 639 -13.67 18.55 -1.97
C ALA A 639 -14.05 19.47 -0.78
N PRO A 640 -14.80 19.00 0.25
CA PRO A 640 -15.08 19.82 1.44
C PRO A 640 -13.83 20.15 2.26
N VAL A 641 -12.87 19.22 2.34
CA VAL A 641 -11.59 19.41 3.04
C VAL A 641 -10.76 20.45 2.31
N LEU A 642 -10.61 20.31 0.99
CA LEU A 642 -9.81 21.22 0.17
C LEU A 642 -10.39 22.64 0.16
N GLY A 643 -11.71 22.77 0.00
CA GLY A 643 -12.37 24.08 0.05
C GLY A 643 -12.32 24.75 1.43
N GLY A 644 -12.15 23.96 2.50
CA GLY A 644 -12.11 24.44 3.90
C GLY A 644 -10.71 24.77 4.44
N LEU A 645 -9.65 24.65 3.62
CA LEU A 645 -8.28 24.91 4.03
C LEU A 645 -8.07 26.39 4.39
N SER A 646 -7.33 26.65 5.47
CA SER A 646 -7.04 28.01 5.96
C SER A 646 -5.58 28.39 5.75
N PRO A 647 -5.27 29.58 5.18
CA PRO A 647 -3.88 30.05 5.06
C PRO A 647 -3.23 30.35 6.41
N GLY A 648 -3.99 30.43 7.50
CA GLY A 648 -3.46 30.59 8.86
C GLY A 648 -3.00 29.29 9.53
N SER A 649 -3.24 28.13 8.92
CA SER A 649 -2.87 26.81 9.45
C SER A 649 -1.70 26.22 8.68
N ASN A 650 -0.58 25.97 9.37
CA ASN A 650 0.58 25.29 8.78
C ASN A 650 0.21 23.89 8.26
N ALA A 651 -0.70 23.20 8.94
CA ALA A 651 -1.15 21.88 8.54
C ALA A 651 -1.96 21.91 7.24
N ASP A 652 -2.83 22.92 7.07
CA ASP A 652 -3.64 23.06 5.86
C ASP A 652 -2.76 23.38 4.64
N ILE A 653 -1.75 24.25 4.82
CA ILE A 653 -0.74 24.54 3.80
C ILE A 653 0.05 23.26 3.48
N TRP A 654 0.47 22.51 4.49
CA TRP A 654 1.21 21.26 4.32
C TRP A 654 0.39 20.21 3.55
N VAL A 655 -0.92 20.09 3.83
CA VAL A 655 -1.82 19.17 3.11
C VAL A 655 -1.91 19.57 1.65
N ALA A 656 -2.14 20.86 1.36
CA ALA A 656 -2.23 21.36 -0.01
C ALA A 656 -0.92 21.12 -0.81
N GLU A 657 0.22 21.41 -0.20
CA GLU A 657 1.54 21.24 -0.82
C GLU A 657 1.89 19.75 -1.03
N SER A 658 1.59 18.89 -0.05
CA SER A 658 1.82 17.45 -0.16
C SER A 658 0.89 16.81 -1.19
N LEU A 659 -0.38 17.22 -1.25
CA LEU A 659 -1.32 16.76 -2.27
C LEU A 659 -0.85 17.15 -3.69
N ALA A 660 -0.44 18.41 -3.88
CA ALA A 660 0.07 18.89 -5.16
C ALA A 660 1.30 18.10 -5.64
N LYS A 661 2.23 17.81 -4.73
CA LYS A 661 3.49 17.13 -5.03
C LYS A 661 3.36 15.62 -5.18
N ASP A 662 2.69 14.97 -4.22
CA ASP A 662 2.76 13.52 -4.04
C ASP A 662 1.57 12.79 -4.68
N VAL A 663 0.47 13.50 -4.99
CA VAL A 663 -0.77 12.90 -5.52
C VAL A 663 -1.15 13.44 -6.89
N LEU A 664 -1.22 14.77 -7.04
CA LEU A 664 -1.65 15.39 -8.30
C LEU A 664 -0.56 15.35 -9.38
N ALA A 665 0.72 15.30 -9.00
CA ALA A 665 1.80 15.10 -9.95
C ALA A 665 1.96 13.61 -10.29
N PRO A 666 1.71 13.17 -11.54
CA PRO A 666 1.77 11.75 -11.88
C PRO A 666 3.21 11.22 -11.87
N LYS A 667 3.36 10.01 -11.34
CA LYS A 667 4.59 9.21 -11.42
C LYS A 667 4.94 8.91 -12.88
N PHE A 668 6.20 8.58 -13.16
CA PHE A 668 6.67 8.35 -14.53
C PHE A 668 5.83 7.30 -15.29
N GLU A 669 5.52 6.19 -14.63
CA GLU A 669 4.76 5.06 -15.17
C GLU A 669 3.28 5.42 -15.48
N ASP A 670 2.71 6.37 -14.73
CA ASP A 670 1.30 6.76 -14.87
C ASP A 670 1.09 7.82 -15.96
N ARG A 671 2.16 8.37 -16.56
CA ARG A 671 2.07 9.54 -17.46
C ARG A 671 1.33 9.26 -18.75
N GLU A 672 1.39 8.04 -19.28
CA GLU A 672 0.77 7.70 -20.57
C GLU A 672 -0.72 7.32 -20.44
N LYS A 673 -1.14 6.89 -19.25
CA LYS A 673 -2.52 6.42 -18.95
C LYS A 673 -3.33 7.40 -18.10
N SER A 674 -2.79 8.61 -17.86
CA SER A 674 -3.37 9.55 -16.90
C SER A 674 -4.55 10.34 -17.47
N ASP A 675 -5.66 10.34 -16.74
CA ASP A 675 -6.71 11.35 -16.87
C ASP A 675 -6.26 12.66 -16.20
N TRP A 676 -6.07 13.71 -17.00
CA TRP A 676 -5.50 14.98 -16.54
C TRP A 676 -6.54 15.94 -15.96
N ASP A 677 -7.81 15.81 -16.35
CA ASP A 677 -8.79 16.88 -16.15
C ASP A 677 -9.22 16.98 -14.68
N TRP A 678 -9.52 15.85 -14.03
CA TRP A 678 -9.85 15.86 -12.60
C TRP A 678 -8.70 16.39 -11.73
N ARG A 679 -7.45 16.11 -12.12
CA ARG A 679 -6.26 16.62 -11.40
C ARG A 679 -6.14 18.13 -11.53
N LEU A 680 -6.38 18.67 -12.72
CA LEU A 680 -6.38 20.11 -12.97
C LEU A 680 -7.51 20.81 -12.19
N GLN A 681 -8.71 20.23 -12.20
CA GLN A 681 -9.84 20.74 -11.42
C GLN A 681 -9.58 20.69 -9.91
N THR A 682 -8.82 19.70 -9.42
CA THR A 682 -8.49 19.60 -8.00
C THR A 682 -7.64 20.77 -7.52
N PHE A 683 -6.73 21.31 -8.34
CA PHE A 683 -5.97 22.53 -7.99
C PHE A 683 -6.88 23.75 -7.78
N GLU A 684 -8.02 23.81 -8.49
CA GLU A 684 -9.01 24.90 -8.34
C GLU A 684 -9.83 24.79 -7.05
N LEU A 685 -9.89 23.60 -6.42
CA LEU A 685 -10.54 23.42 -5.12
C LEU A 685 -9.71 24.00 -3.96
N ILE A 686 -8.40 24.20 -4.15
CA ILE A 686 -7.52 24.78 -3.13
C ILE A 686 -7.74 26.30 -3.09
N PRO A 687 -8.02 26.89 -1.91
CA PRO A 687 -8.27 28.31 -1.77
C PRO A 687 -7.15 29.17 -2.37
N PRO A 688 -7.47 30.22 -3.16
CA PRO A 688 -6.48 31.10 -3.80
C PRO A 688 -5.45 31.68 -2.82
N ALA A 689 -5.87 31.95 -1.58
CA ALA A 689 -5.01 32.45 -0.52
C ALA A 689 -3.84 31.49 -0.16
N ILE A 690 -3.99 30.19 -0.39
CA ILE A 690 -2.94 29.18 -0.23
C ILE A 690 -2.29 28.89 -1.58
N ARG A 691 -3.12 28.56 -2.57
CA ARG A 691 -2.71 28.11 -3.90
C ARG A 691 -1.78 29.09 -4.60
N ASP A 692 -2.16 30.37 -4.63
CA ASP A 692 -1.42 31.40 -5.39
C ASP A 692 -0.24 32.00 -4.61
N GLN A 693 -0.08 31.56 -3.35
CA GLN A 693 1.03 31.96 -2.47
C GLN A 693 2.06 30.85 -2.24
N SER A 694 1.80 29.62 -2.72
CA SER A 694 2.71 28.48 -2.58
C SER A 694 3.48 28.18 -3.87
N LYS A 695 4.81 28.21 -3.80
CA LYS A 695 5.67 27.86 -4.95
C LYS A 695 5.50 26.41 -5.36
N ALA A 696 5.39 25.49 -4.40
CA ALA A 696 5.21 24.07 -4.67
C ALA A 696 3.92 23.80 -5.44
N ILE A 697 2.79 24.39 -4.99
CA ILE A 697 1.50 24.22 -5.66
C ILE A 697 1.56 24.78 -7.08
N LEU A 698 2.02 26.03 -7.25
CA LEU A 698 2.14 26.66 -8.56
C LEU A 698 3.07 25.88 -9.52
N HIS A 699 4.19 25.39 -9.00
CA HIS A 699 5.16 24.59 -9.77
C HIS A 699 4.55 23.28 -10.26
N HIS A 700 3.94 22.50 -9.37
CA HIS A 700 3.34 21.22 -9.73
C HIS A 700 2.09 21.39 -10.62
N TRP A 701 1.32 22.45 -10.41
CA TRP A 701 0.19 22.78 -11.27
C TRP A 701 0.64 23.16 -12.69
N ALA A 702 1.67 24.00 -12.81
CA ALA A 702 2.25 24.32 -14.11
C ALA A 702 2.79 23.09 -14.83
N ARG A 703 3.45 22.17 -14.09
CA ARG A 703 3.91 20.89 -14.62
C ARG A 703 2.78 20.04 -15.18
N LEU A 704 1.64 20.02 -14.49
CA LEU A 704 0.46 19.29 -14.93
C LEU A 704 -0.13 19.92 -16.20
N LEU A 705 -0.24 21.24 -16.24
CA LEU A 705 -0.78 22.00 -17.38
C LEU A 705 0.02 21.74 -18.67
N TYR A 706 1.33 22.00 -18.68
CA TYR A 706 2.11 21.83 -19.91
C TYR A 706 2.22 20.36 -20.33
N ARG A 707 2.20 19.40 -19.39
CA ARG A 707 2.22 17.96 -19.74
C ARG A 707 0.90 17.51 -20.35
N SER A 708 -0.22 17.95 -19.80
CA SER A 708 -1.54 17.64 -20.35
C SER A 708 -1.73 18.25 -21.75
N ALA A 709 -1.10 19.39 -22.04
CA ALA A 709 -1.08 20.01 -23.38
C ALA A 709 -0.26 19.22 -24.41
N ASP A 710 0.70 18.41 -23.96
CA ASP A 710 1.56 17.55 -24.80
C ASP A 710 1.02 16.12 -24.98
N GLN A 711 -0.17 15.83 -24.46
CA GLN A 711 -0.79 14.52 -24.63
C GLN A 711 -1.01 14.24 -26.12
N ARG A 712 -0.47 13.12 -26.59
CA ARG A 712 -0.57 12.70 -28.00
C ARG A 712 -1.90 12.03 -28.32
N THR A 713 -2.53 11.39 -27.34
CA THR A 713 -3.77 10.60 -27.53
C THR A 713 -4.70 10.73 -26.32
N PRO A 714 -5.91 11.30 -26.46
CA PRO A 714 -6.35 12.14 -27.59
C PRO A 714 -5.55 13.45 -27.64
N ARG A 715 -5.21 13.93 -28.85
CA ARG A 715 -4.54 15.23 -29.02
C ARG A 715 -5.56 16.35 -28.79
N LEU A 716 -5.25 17.28 -27.90
CA LEU A 716 -6.10 18.44 -27.62
C LEU A 716 -6.10 19.44 -28.80
N PRO A 717 -7.19 20.22 -28.99
CA PRO A 717 -7.23 21.33 -29.94
C PRO A 717 -6.10 22.34 -29.68
N ASN A 718 -5.55 22.93 -30.75
CA ASN A 718 -4.42 23.85 -30.65
C ASN A 718 -4.68 25.02 -29.71
N ASP A 719 -5.87 25.62 -29.73
CA ASP A 719 -6.22 26.73 -28.83
C ASP A 719 -6.15 26.34 -27.36
N THR A 720 -6.69 25.16 -27.01
CA THR A 720 -6.62 24.60 -25.65
C THR A 720 -5.18 24.30 -25.24
N ARG A 721 -4.36 23.77 -26.15
CA ARG A 721 -2.94 23.51 -25.90
C ARG A 721 -2.18 24.80 -25.61
N LEU A 722 -2.34 25.81 -26.47
CA LEU A 722 -1.71 27.13 -26.31
C LEU A 722 -2.14 27.80 -25.00
N ALA A 723 -3.43 27.73 -24.65
CA ALA A 723 -3.94 28.27 -23.39
C ALA A 723 -3.32 27.57 -22.16
N ARG A 724 -3.20 26.23 -22.19
CA ARG A 724 -2.58 25.46 -21.09
C ARG A 724 -1.09 25.77 -20.94
N PHE A 725 -0.35 25.92 -22.05
CA PHE A 725 1.06 26.32 -21.99
C PHE A 725 1.25 27.74 -21.44
N ALA A 726 0.47 28.71 -21.92
CA ALA A 726 0.52 30.08 -21.42
C ALA A 726 0.20 30.15 -19.92
N SER A 727 -0.83 29.40 -19.48
CA SER A 727 -1.19 29.28 -18.06
C SER A 727 -0.11 28.62 -17.20
N ALA A 728 0.64 27.67 -17.76
CA ALA A 728 1.78 27.05 -17.07
C ALA A 728 2.94 28.06 -16.88
N ILE A 729 3.24 28.85 -17.91
CA ILE A 729 4.27 29.90 -17.87
C ILE A 729 3.92 30.95 -16.81
N GLU A 730 2.69 31.48 -16.84
CA GLU A 730 2.20 32.48 -15.87
C GLU A 730 2.37 32.00 -14.42
N LYS A 731 2.00 30.74 -14.14
CA LYS A 731 2.13 30.14 -12.80
C LYS A 731 3.60 29.99 -12.37
N LEU A 732 4.49 29.63 -13.29
CA LEU A 732 5.93 29.49 -13.00
C LEU A 732 6.59 30.84 -12.75
N GLU A 733 6.26 31.86 -13.54
CA GLU A 733 6.71 33.24 -13.32
C GLU A 733 6.22 33.75 -11.96
N ARG A 734 4.94 33.50 -11.64
CA ARG A 734 4.39 33.83 -10.33
C ARG A 734 5.15 33.11 -9.21
N ALA A 735 5.37 31.80 -9.33
CA ALA A 735 6.13 31.01 -8.35
C ALA A 735 7.56 31.56 -8.15
N ALA A 736 8.23 31.93 -9.24
CA ALA A 736 9.57 32.51 -9.20
C ALA A 736 9.60 33.89 -8.51
N SER A 737 8.52 34.67 -8.62
CA SER A 737 8.40 35.99 -7.98
C SER A 737 8.13 35.95 -6.47
N LEU A 738 7.65 34.81 -5.94
CA LEU A 738 7.31 34.69 -4.53
C LEU A 738 8.57 34.68 -3.63
N PRO A 739 8.51 35.25 -2.42
CA PRO A 739 9.61 35.17 -1.46
C PRO A 739 9.85 33.72 -1.05
N ARG A 740 11.12 33.36 -0.81
CA ARG A 740 11.49 32.02 -0.37
C ARG A 740 11.14 31.83 1.11
N ARG A 741 10.44 30.74 1.44
CA ARG A 741 10.18 30.34 2.82
C ARG A 741 11.30 29.42 3.32
N ALA A 742 11.61 29.46 4.62
CA ALA A 742 12.56 28.52 5.21
C ALA A 742 11.96 27.09 5.20
N GLY A 743 12.71 26.09 4.74
CA GLY A 743 12.28 24.69 4.75
C GLY A 743 11.94 24.12 3.36
N ARG A 744 10.77 23.47 3.23
CA ARG A 744 10.31 22.61 2.10
C ARG A 744 9.98 23.37 0.80
N ASP A 745 10.49 24.58 0.62
CA ASP A 745 10.17 25.44 -0.53
C ASP A 745 10.93 24.99 -1.79
N GLU A 746 10.35 25.23 -2.97
CA GLU A 746 10.98 24.87 -4.25
C GLU A 746 12.23 25.72 -4.52
N LEU A 747 13.29 25.09 -5.02
CA LEU A 747 14.52 25.79 -5.36
C LEU A 747 14.29 26.68 -6.60
N PRO A 748 14.75 27.95 -6.58
CA PRO A 748 14.61 28.83 -7.73
C PRO A 748 15.13 28.22 -9.04
N SER A 749 16.27 27.53 -8.99
CA SER A 749 16.84 26.84 -10.16
C SER A 749 15.90 25.78 -10.75
N HIS A 750 15.12 25.07 -9.94
CA HIS A 750 14.15 24.07 -10.41
C HIS A 750 12.94 24.72 -11.07
N LEU A 751 12.47 25.85 -10.54
CA LEU A 751 11.38 26.63 -11.12
C LEU A 751 11.77 27.14 -12.51
N TYR A 752 12.95 27.75 -12.64
CA TYR A 752 13.44 28.27 -13.91
C TYR A 752 13.73 27.16 -14.94
N ASN A 753 14.24 25.99 -14.52
CA ASN A 753 14.38 24.83 -15.40
C ASN A 753 13.02 24.37 -15.97
N THR A 754 11.99 24.38 -15.12
CA THR A 754 10.63 24.04 -15.50
C THR A 754 10.01 25.11 -16.40
N LEU A 755 10.29 26.40 -16.13
CA LEU A 755 9.87 27.52 -16.94
C LEU A 755 10.49 27.47 -18.35
N GLY A 756 11.79 27.18 -18.45
CA GLY A 756 12.45 26.96 -19.74
C GLY A 756 11.82 25.81 -20.51
N THR A 757 11.45 24.73 -19.81
CA THR A 757 10.74 23.61 -20.41
C THR A 757 9.36 23.99 -20.94
N ALA A 758 8.59 24.76 -20.17
CA ALA A 758 7.25 25.21 -20.56
C ALA A 758 7.31 26.16 -21.76
N ASN A 759 8.24 27.13 -21.76
CA ASN A 759 8.45 28.06 -22.86
C ASN A 759 8.88 27.36 -24.15
N TYR A 760 9.78 26.36 -24.08
CA TYR A 760 10.17 25.58 -25.25
C TYR A 760 8.99 24.77 -25.84
N ARG A 761 8.19 24.13 -24.99
CA ARG A 761 7.00 23.40 -25.46
C ARG A 761 5.96 24.35 -26.05
N TYR A 762 5.83 25.55 -25.48
CA TYR A 762 4.98 26.59 -26.01
C TYR A 762 5.46 27.10 -27.37
N SER A 763 6.77 27.27 -27.57
CA SER A 763 7.32 27.70 -28.87
C SER A 763 7.03 26.69 -29.96
N LEU A 764 7.20 25.38 -29.69
CA LEU A 764 6.83 24.32 -30.63
C LEU A 764 5.33 24.35 -30.96
N ALA A 765 4.46 24.49 -29.96
CA ALA A 765 3.02 24.54 -30.18
C ALA A 765 2.59 25.79 -30.99
N LEU A 766 3.26 26.93 -30.79
CA LEU A 766 3.05 28.15 -31.59
C LEU A 766 3.51 27.97 -33.03
N GLN A 767 4.65 27.31 -33.24
CA GLN A 767 5.15 26.98 -34.58
C GLN A 767 4.17 26.06 -35.32
N GLU A 768 3.69 25.00 -34.67
CA GLU A 768 2.64 24.11 -35.21
C GLU A 768 1.34 24.86 -35.55
N ALA A 769 1.04 25.95 -34.85
CA ALA A 769 -0.12 26.81 -35.08
C ALA A 769 0.13 27.93 -36.11
N GLY A 770 1.31 27.98 -36.75
CA GLY A 770 1.66 29.01 -37.74
C GLY A 770 1.96 30.39 -37.15
N ARG A 771 2.27 30.48 -35.85
CA ARG A 771 2.58 31.73 -35.13
C ARG A 771 4.11 31.89 -34.93
N GLU A 772 4.83 32.06 -36.02
CA GLU A 772 6.31 32.04 -36.04
C GLU A 772 6.96 33.13 -35.17
N ILE A 773 6.45 34.37 -35.19
CA ILE A 773 7.00 35.49 -34.40
C ILE A 773 6.88 35.18 -32.89
N ASP A 774 5.71 34.71 -32.46
CA ASP A 774 5.47 34.36 -31.06
C ASP A 774 6.29 33.13 -30.65
N SER A 775 6.49 32.18 -31.58
CA SER A 775 7.34 31.00 -31.36
C SER A 775 8.79 31.39 -31.08
N ALA A 776 9.37 32.29 -31.89
CA ALA A 776 10.73 32.78 -31.69
C ALA A 776 10.90 33.54 -30.35
N ALA A 777 9.90 34.34 -29.96
CA ALA A 777 9.90 35.02 -28.66
C ALA A 777 9.81 34.03 -27.48
N ALA A 778 8.98 33.00 -27.60
CA ALA A 778 8.87 31.93 -26.60
C ALA A 778 10.16 31.10 -26.50
N TRP A 779 10.83 30.82 -27.62
CA TRP A 779 12.14 30.16 -27.63
C TRP A 779 13.21 30.99 -26.91
N THR A 780 13.28 32.28 -27.20
CA THR A 780 14.19 33.20 -26.51
C THR A 780 13.95 33.19 -25.00
N SER A 781 12.68 33.23 -24.59
CA SER A 781 12.28 33.14 -23.18
C SER A 781 12.65 31.78 -22.54
N ALA A 782 12.61 30.70 -23.33
CA ALA A 782 13.07 29.39 -22.88
C ALA A 782 14.57 29.38 -22.57
N CYS A 783 15.39 29.90 -23.48
CA CYS A 783 16.84 30.01 -23.31
C CYS A 783 17.19 30.83 -22.08
N THR A 784 16.61 32.03 -21.93
CA THR A 784 16.84 32.90 -20.76
C THR A 784 16.46 32.20 -19.45
N ALA A 785 15.35 31.44 -19.42
CA ALA A 785 14.95 30.71 -18.23
C ALA A 785 15.92 29.56 -17.89
N PHE A 786 16.42 28.82 -18.88
CA PHE A 786 17.44 27.79 -18.64
C PHE A 786 18.77 28.37 -18.15
N GLU A 787 19.23 29.47 -18.77
CA GLU A 787 20.43 30.20 -18.34
C GLU A 787 20.29 30.65 -16.89
N LYS A 788 19.13 31.22 -16.51
CA LYS A 788 18.85 31.60 -15.13
C LYS A 788 18.83 30.40 -14.18
N ALA A 789 18.29 29.26 -14.61
CA ALA A 789 18.28 28.04 -13.82
C ALA A 789 19.71 27.55 -13.49
N ILE A 790 20.59 27.60 -14.50
CA ILE A 790 22.00 27.21 -14.38
C ILE A 790 22.72 28.22 -13.48
N GLU A 791 22.57 29.52 -13.73
CA GLU A 791 23.18 30.60 -12.95
C GLU A 791 22.81 30.52 -11.46
N LEU A 792 21.52 30.37 -11.13
CA LEU A 792 21.03 30.29 -9.75
C LEU A 792 21.49 29.03 -9.00
N SER A 793 21.94 28.00 -9.73
CA SER A 793 22.54 26.81 -9.15
C SER A 793 24.07 26.88 -9.05
N GLY A 794 24.70 27.96 -9.53
CA GLY A 794 26.15 28.01 -9.70
C GLY A 794 26.67 27.04 -10.78
N GLY A 795 25.81 26.63 -11.72
CA GLY A 795 26.13 25.68 -12.78
C GLY A 795 26.31 24.24 -12.30
N VAL A 796 25.57 23.82 -11.26
CA VAL A 796 25.64 22.46 -10.70
C VAL A 796 24.37 21.65 -10.90
N ASN A 797 23.30 22.27 -11.37
CA ASN A 797 22.03 21.60 -11.62
C ASN A 797 22.10 20.73 -12.90
N MET A 798 22.43 19.45 -12.72
CA MET A 798 22.52 18.45 -13.79
C MET A 798 21.23 18.37 -14.62
N GLU A 799 20.06 18.46 -13.98
CA GLU A 799 18.78 18.40 -14.69
C GLU A 799 18.60 19.59 -15.63
N ALA A 800 19.00 20.80 -15.22
CA ALA A 800 18.92 21.99 -16.05
C ALA A 800 19.91 21.94 -17.22
N LEU A 801 21.14 21.46 -16.98
CA LEU A 801 22.15 21.27 -18.02
C LEU A 801 21.66 20.30 -19.11
N PHE A 802 21.14 19.13 -18.71
CA PHE A 802 20.59 18.15 -19.66
C PHE A 802 19.32 18.64 -20.36
N ALA A 803 18.42 19.28 -19.61
CA ALA A 803 17.19 19.79 -20.19
C ALA A 803 17.47 20.83 -21.27
N PHE A 804 18.39 21.76 -21.01
CA PHE A 804 18.72 22.81 -21.96
C PHE A 804 19.50 22.26 -23.16
N SER A 805 20.54 21.43 -22.94
CA SER A 805 21.31 20.83 -24.03
C SER A 805 20.42 20.02 -24.97
N ARG A 806 19.47 19.24 -24.43
CA ARG A 806 18.55 18.46 -25.26
C ARG A 806 17.67 19.34 -26.14
N ARG A 807 17.12 20.42 -25.58
CA ARG A 807 16.19 21.30 -26.29
C ARG A 807 16.89 22.14 -27.35
N LEU A 808 18.14 22.54 -27.12
CA LEU A 808 18.98 23.17 -28.14
C LEU A 808 19.19 22.24 -29.34
N LEU A 809 19.46 20.95 -29.10
CA LEU A 809 19.56 19.95 -30.16
C LEU A 809 18.20 19.77 -30.87
N ASP A 810 17.12 19.58 -30.13
CA ASP A 810 15.79 19.40 -30.73
C ASP A 810 15.35 20.63 -31.56
N HIS A 811 15.65 21.86 -31.11
CA HIS A 811 15.37 23.09 -31.84
C HIS A 811 16.24 23.20 -33.11
N ALA A 812 17.54 22.92 -33.01
CA ALA A 812 18.44 22.91 -34.16
C ALA A 812 18.01 21.89 -35.24
N SER A 813 17.37 20.77 -34.86
CA SER A 813 16.78 19.82 -35.83
C SER A 813 15.59 20.40 -36.59
N SER A 814 14.83 21.26 -35.94
CA SER A 814 13.59 21.81 -36.47
C SER A 814 13.83 23.08 -37.30
N ALA A 815 15.01 23.69 -37.19
CA ALA A 815 15.45 24.85 -37.95
C ALA A 815 15.60 24.54 -39.46
N GLY A 816 15.28 25.53 -40.28
CA GLY A 816 15.30 25.41 -41.75
C GLY A 816 16.70 25.16 -42.32
N ALA A 817 16.79 24.72 -43.59
CA ALA A 817 18.08 24.50 -44.27
C ALA A 817 18.88 25.81 -44.44
N GLU A 818 18.21 26.96 -44.46
CA GLU A 818 18.83 28.29 -44.60
C GLU A 818 19.32 28.87 -43.25
N GLU A 819 18.99 28.24 -42.11
CA GLU A 819 19.31 28.71 -40.76
C GLU A 819 20.59 28.07 -40.18
N GLN A 820 21.59 27.81 -41.03
CA GLN A 820 22.81 27.07 -40.66
C GLN A 820 23.59 27.73 -39.50
N MET A 821 23.55 29.07 -39.38
CA MET A 821 24.21 29.80 -38.29
C MET A 821 23.53 29.56 -36.94
N VAL A 822 22.19 29.50 -36.91
CA VAL A 822 21.41 29.18 -35.70
C VAL A 822 21.74 27.74 -35.26
N LYS A 823 21.71 26.79 -36.20
CA LYS A 823 22.09 25.39 -35.95
C LYS A 823 23.49 25.27 -35.34
N ALA A 824 24.47 25.93 -35.95
CA ALA A 824 25.86 25.90 -35.46
C ALA A 824 25.98 26.50 -34.05
N SER A 825 25.29 27.59 -33.76
CA SER A 825 25.28 28.23 -32.44
C SER A 825 24.65 27.35 -31.36
N GLU A 826 23.47 26.77 -31.64
CA GLU A 826 22.74 25.95 -30.67
C GLU A 826 23.43 24.61 -30.38
N VAL A 827 23.97 23.95 -31.40
CA VAL A 827 24.75 22.71 -31.23
C VAL A 827 26.02 22.98 -30.42
N THR A 828 26.69 24.12 -30.68
CA THR A 828 27.85 24.57 -29.91
C THR A 828 27.50 24.84 -28.44
N GLN A 829 26.39 25.53 -28.17
CA GLN A 829 25.93 25.78 -26.82
C GLN A 829 25.55 24.48 -26.09
N ALA A 830 24.91 23.53 -26.79
CA ALA A 830 24.62 22.21 -26.24
C ALA A 830 25.90 21.46 -25.84
N LEU A 831 26.94 21.49 -26.67
CA LEU A 831 28.24 20.89 -26.34
C LEU A 831 28.90 21.56 -25.13
N GLU A 832 28.82 22.89 -25.00
CA GLU A 832 29.32 23.60 -23.82
C GLU A 832 28.65 23.08 -22.54
N LEU A 833 27.31 23.04 -22.53
CA LEU A 833 26.53 22.54 -21.39
C LEU A 833 26.83 21.08 -21.05
N LEU A 834 27.06 20.24 -22.06
CA LEU A 834 27.45 18.83 -21.86
C LEU A 834 28.83 18.69 -21.23
N ASN A 835 29.77 19.60 -21.50
CA ASN A 835 31.05 19.61 -20.79
C ASN A 835 30.89 20.08 -19.35
N GLU A 836 30.03 21.06 -19.11
CA GLU A 836 29.71 21.45 -17.74
C GLU A 836 29.10 20.28 -16.96
N ALA A 837 28.22 19.51 -17.59
CA ALA A 837 27.60 18.32 -17.00
C ALA A 837 28.64 17.22 -16.73
N GLU A 838 29.59 16.99 -17.65
CA GLU A 838 30.71 16.07 -17.45
C GLU A 838 31.60 16.50 -16.27
N ASP A 839 31.90 17.79 -16.17
CA ASP A 839 32.66 18.36 -15.05
C ASP A 839 31.92 18.20 -13.71
N VAL A 840 30.60 18.43 -13.67
CA VAL A 840 29.80 18.24 -12.46
C VAL A 840 29.73 16.75 -12.08
N ALA A 841 29.45 15.86 -13.04
CA ALA A 841 29.38 14.42 -12.81
C ALA A 841 30.70 13.86 -12.25
N ALA A 842 31.85 14.31 -12.77
CA ALA A 842 33.17 13.89 -12.30
C ALA A 842 33.49 14.34 -10.85
N ASN A 843 32.83 15.41 -10.37
CA ASN A 843 33.05 15.98 -9.04
C ASN A 843 31.85 15.76 -8.10
N TYR A 844 30.84 15.01 -8.51
CA TYR A 844 29.70 14.67 -7.67
C TYR A 844 30.06 13.54 -6.71
N SER A 845 29.55 13.58 -5.47
CA SER A 845 29.94 12.59 -4.44
C SER A 845 29.42 11.18 -4.74
N ALA A 846 28.28 11.07 -5.42
CA ALA A 846 27.66 9.82 -5.84
C ALA A 846 26.92 10.05 -7.18
N PRO A 847 27.64 10.10 -8.32
CA PRO A 847 27.02 10.37 -9.61
C PRO A 847 26.08 9.23 -10.02
N GLU A 848 24.93 9.58 -10.61
CA GLU A 848 24.01 8.57 -11.14
C GLU A 848 24.62 7.94 -12.42
N PRO A 849 24.58 6.60 -12.58
CA PRO A 849 25.13 5.94 -13.77
C PRO A 849 24.54 6.48 -15.08
N ALA A 850 23.25 6.83 -15.07
CA ALA A 850 22.52 7.36 -16.22
C ALA A 850 23.10 8.69 -16.75
N TRP A 851 23.76 9.50 -15.92
CA TRP A 851 24.32 10.78 -16.37
C TRP A 851 25.42 10.59 -17.41
N THR A 852 26.31 9.61 -17.20
CA THR A 852 27.40 9.34 -18.15
C THR A 852 26.88 8.87 -19.50
N GLU A 853 25.83 8.04 -19.48
CA GLU A 853 25.15 7.56 -20.69
C GLU A 853 24.46 8.70 -21.43
N GLN A 854 23.71 9.56 -20.73
CA GLN A 854 23.05 10.73 -21.32
C GLN A 854 24.04 11.73 -21.91
N ILE A 855 25.16 12.01 -21.21
CA ILE A 855 26.24 12.86 -21.74
C ILE A 855 26.76 12.27 -23.04
N ALA A 856 27.07 10.97 -23.07
CA ALA A 856 27.58 10.31 -24.27
C ALA A 856 26.56 10.37 -25.41
N GLN A 857 25.29 10.05 -25.14
CA GLN A 857 24.21 10.07 -26.13
C GLN A 857 24.03 11.45 -26.75
N TYR A 858 23.84 12.50 -25.95
CA TYR A 858 23.61 13.86 -26.45
C TYR A 858 24.85 14.42 -27.14
N ARG A 859 26.05 14.04 -26.68
CA ARG A 859 27.30 14.43 -27.33
C ARG A 859 27.45 13.77 -28.70
N THR A 860 27.14 12.48 -28.83
CA THR A 860 27.12 11.79 -30.14
C THR A 860 26.11 12.42 -31.10
N GLU A 861 24.94 12.80 -30.60
CA GLU A 861 23.92 13.49 -31.42
C GLU A 861 24.41 14.88 -31.88
N ALA A 862 24.96 15.69 -30.97
CA ALA A 862 25.56 16.98 -31.30
C ALA A 862 26.68 16.85 -32.35
N PHE A 863 27.48 15.79 -32.23
CA PHE A 863 28.56 15.48 -33.14
C PHE A 863 28.10 15.07 -34.54
N SER A 864 27.11 14.17 -34.65
CA SER A 864 26.52 13.81 -35.95
C SER A 864 26.01 15.06 -36.68
N ARG A 865 25.36 16.00 -35.97
CA ARG A 865 24.89 17.27 -36.56
C ARG A 865 26.03 18.17 -37.04
N LEU A 866 27.12 18.28 -36.27
CA LEU A 866 28.29 19.05 -36.69
C LEU A 866 28.97 18.44 -37.93
N SER A 867 29.10 17.10 -37.98
CA SER A 867 29.83 16.44 -39.07
C SER A 867 28.99 16.19 -40.33
N GLU A 868 27.71 15.85 -40.19
CA GLU A 868 26.84 15.39 -41.29
C GLU A 868 25.93 16.51 -41.82
N GLU A 869 25.36 17.35 -40.94
CA GLU A 869 24.39 18.38 -41.36
C GLU A 869 25.06 19.73 -41.68
N LEU A 870 26.02 20.18 -40.86
CA LEU A 870 26.77 21.41 -41.12
C LEU A 870 27.94 21.16 -42.08
N GLY A 871 28.70 20.09 -41.85
CA GLY A 871 29.81 19.67 -42.73
C GLY A 871 31.06 20.55 -42.62
N GLU A 872 32.22 19.99 -42.98
CA GLU A 872 33.52 20.68 -42.87
C GLU A 872 33.57 21.97 -43.72
N THR A 873 32.93 21.97 -44.89
CA THR A 873 32.89 23.12 -45.80
C THR A 873 32.26 24.35 -45.14
N TYR A 874 31.11 24.20 -44.47
CA TYR A 874 30.46 25.31 -43.80
C TYR A 874 31.23 25.78 -42.56
N ILE A 875 31.90 24.87 -41.85
CA ILE A 875 32.76 25.24 -40.70
C ILE A 875 33.96 26.07 -41.17
N ASP A 876 34.54 25.75 -42.33
CA ASP A 876 35.60 26.55 -42.94
C ASP A 876 35.07 27.91 -43.45
N GLU A 877 33.82 27.99 -43.91
CA GLU A 877 33.15 29.28 -44.20
C GLU A 877 32.95 30.11 -42.93
N LEU A 878 32.53 29.50 -41.81
CA LEU A 878 32.39 30.16 -40.51
C LEU A 878 33.72 30.74 -40.01
N ILE A 879 34.84 30.04 -40.20
CA ILE A 879 36.19 30.54 -39.86
C ILE A 879 36.52 31.84 -40.60
N ASN A 880 35.97 32.03 -41.80
CA ASN A 880 36.15 33.22 -42.62
C ASN A 880 34.97 34.21 -42.53
N SER A 881 34.04 33.98 -41.61
CA SER A 881 32.82 34.78 -41.43
C SER A 881 32.98 35.93 -40.43
N ALA A 882 31.88 36.61 -40.11
CA ALA A 882 31.83 37.62 -39.06
C ALA A 882 32.02 37.06 -37.63
N ASP A 883 31.82 35.75 -37.42
CA ASP A 883 32.11 35.06 -36.16
C ASP A 883 33.13 33.91 -36.39
N PRO A 884 34.41 34.24 -36.58
CA PRO A 884 35.45 33.24 -36.81
C PRO A 884 35.66 32.31 -35.60
N GLU A 885 35.31 32.76 -34.40
CA GLU A 885 35.47 32.00 -33.17
C GLU A 885 34.60 30.74 -33.17
N LEU A 886 33.34 30.87 -33.60
CA LEU A 886 32.42 29.74 -33.74
C LEU A 886 32.97 28.67 -34.69
N GLY A 887 33.56 29.08 -35.81
CA GLY A 887 34.19 28.17 -36.77
C GLY A 887 35.38 27.40 -36.18
N TYR A 888 36.30 28.09 -35.50
CA TYR A 888 37.43 27.46 -34.83
C TYR A 888 37.00 26.54 -33.68
N TYR A 889 35.95 26.91 -32.94
CA TYR A 889 35.37 26.10 -31.88
C TYR A 889 34.79 24.79 -32.42
N CYS A 890 33.95 24.85 -33.46
CA CYS A 890 33.39 23.68 -34.13
C CYS A 890 34.50 22.76 -34.68
N LYS A 891 35.53 23.34 -35.31
CA LYS A 891 36.68 22.59 -35.85
C LYS A 891 37.49 21.89 -34.77
N ALA A 892 37.66 22.53 -33.60
CA ALA A 892 38.31 21.91 -32.45
C ALA A 892 37.48 20.73 -31.90
N TRP A 893 36.15 20.83 -31.90
CA TRP A 893 35.25 19.72 -31.52
C TRP A 893 35.27 18.55 -32.49
N LEU A 894 35.29 18.80 -33.80
CA LEU A 894 35.39 17.74 -34.80
C LEU A 894 36.66 16.89 -34.62
N CYS A 895 37.77 17.51 -34.19
CA CYS A 895 39.00 16.77 -33.86
C CYS A 895 38.77 15.72 -32.77
N LEU A 896 37.81 15.93 -31.86
CA LEU A 896 37.50 15.05 -30.73
C LEU A 896 36.51 13.91 -31.06
N LEU A 897 36.03 13.81 -32.29
CA LEU A 897 35.11 12.75 -32.74
C LEU A 897 35.70 11.34 -32.62
N THR A 898 37.01 11.22 -32.80
CA THR A 898 37.73 9.94 -32.67
C THR A 898 38.42 9.87 -31.31
N GLN A 899 38.49 8.67 -30.71
CA GLN A 899 39.15 8.51 -29.42
C GLN A 899 40.68 8.47 -29.58
N GLY A 900 41.41 9.33 -28.86
CA GLY A 900 42.87 9.29 -28.83
C GLY A 900 43.54 10.54 -28.25
N LYS A 901 44.71 10.39 -27.60
CA LYS A 901 45.49 11.53 -27.06
C LYS A 901 45.90 12.54 -28.15
N GLN A 902 46.21 12.04 -29.34
CA GLN A 902 46.59 12.86 -30.51
C GLN A 902 45.48 13.84 -30.93
N ASN A 903 44.23 13.58 -30.54
CA ASN A 903 43.08 14.42 -30.90
C ASN A 903 42.91 15.62 -29.97
N VAL A 904 43.31 15.49 -28.70
CA VAL A 904 43.36 16.61 -27.74
C VAL A 904 44.39 17.63 -28.22
N ASP A 905 45.57 17.18 -28.62
CA ASP A 905 46.64 18.05 -29.11
C ASP A 905 46.27 18.72 -30.44
N ARG A 906 45.56 18.01 -31.34
CA ARG A 906 45.00 18.58 -32.57
C ARG A 906 43.95 19.67 -32.27
N ALA A 907 43.03 19.41 -31.35
CA ALA A 907 42.01 20.40 -30.96
C ALA A 907 42.63 21.66 -30.34
N LEU A 908 43.66 21.51 -29.49
CA LEU A 908 44.43 22.63 -28.95
C LEU A 908 45.14 23.42 -30.06
N ALA A 909 45.77 22.72 -31.03
CA ALA A 909 46.43 23.36 -32.16
C ALA A 909 45.47 24.18 -33.04
N VAL A 910 44.21 23.74 -33.19
CA VAL A 910 43.16 24.49 -33.88
C VAL A 910 42.86 25.81 -33.16
N LEU A 911 42.65 25.78 -31.84
CA LEU A 911 42.41 26.99 -31.04
C LEU A 911 43.62 27.94 -31.05
N ASP A 912 44.84 27.39 -30.94
CA ASP A 912 46.08 28.17 -31.01
C ASP A 912 46.32 28.78 -32.40
N SER A 913 45.85 28.13 -33.47
CA SER A 913 45.87 28.69 -34.81
C SER A 913 44.90 29.86 -34.94
N GLY A 914 43.70 29.76 -34.36
CA GLY A 914 42.73 30.85 -34.35
C GLY A 914 43.29 32.09 -33.65
N GLU A 915 43.84 31.94 -32.43
CA GLU A 915 44.44 33.07 -31.71
C GLU A 915 45.58 33.74 -32.48
N ARG A 916 46.44 32.94 -33.15
CA ARG A 916 47.52 33.47 -34.00
C ARG A 916 47.00 34.24 -35.21
N ASN A 917 45.81 33.90 -35.69
CA ASN A 917 45.13 34.60 -36.79
C ASN A 917 44.28 35.79 -36.30
N GLY A 918 44.43 36.21 -35.03
CA GLY A 918 43.75 37.38 -34.48
C GLY A 918 42.36 37.11 -33.90
N MET A 919 41.95 35.84 -33.79
CA MET A 919 40.70 35.46 -33.13
C MET A 919 40.79 35.69 -31.62
N ILE A 920 39.82 36.41 -31.06
CA ILE A 920 39.69 36.57 -29.62
C ILE A 920 38.85 35.39 -29.09
N LEU A 921 39.46 34.49 -28.31
CA LEU A 921 38.71 33.42 -27.64
C LEU A 921 37.64 34.02 -26.73
N GLN A 922 36.37 33.64 -26.87
CA GLN A 922 35.33 33.98 -25.90
C GLN A 922 35.27 32.91 -24.79
N ASN A 923 34.39 33.12 -23.79
CA ASN A 923 34.23 32.22 -22.64
C ASN A 923 34.09 30.73 -23.04
N ARG A 924 33.30 30.43 -24.08
CA ARG A 924 33.10 29.07 -24.60
C ARG A 924 34.41 28.41 -25.06
N SER A 925 35.21 29.12 -25.85
CA SER A 925 36.48 28.59 -26.35
C SER A 925 37.56 28.53 -25.27
N VAL A 926 37.52 29.45 -24.30
CA VAL A 926 38.36 29.39 -23.10
C VAL A 926 38.05 28.15 -22.26
N ARG A 927 36.77 27.85 -22.03
CA ARG A 927 36.33 26.65 -21.29
C ARG A 927 36.70 25.35 -22.01
N LEU A 928 36.52 25.29 -23.33
CA LEU A 928 36.98 24.15 -24.13
C LEU A 928 38.49 23.97 -23.98
N ARG A 929 39.28 25.03 -24.11
CA ARG A 929 40.74 24.98 -23.94
C ARG A 929 41.14 24.50 -22.55
N ILE A 930 40.48 24.98 -21.50
CA ILE A 930 40.69 24.50 -20.12
C ILE A 930 40.38 23.00 -20.01
N SER A 931 39.24 22.53 -20.54
CA SER A 931 38.85 21.12 -20.52
C SER A 931 39.87 20.25 -21.25
N LEU A 932 40.36 20.68 -22.42
CA LEU A 932 41.41 20.00 -23.19
C LEU A 932 42.72 19.90 -22.40
N LEU A 933 43.18 21.00 -21.79
CA LEU A 933 44.39 21.02 -20.96
C LEU A 933 44.24 20.14 -19.71
N GLN A 934 43.05 20.04 -19.14
CA GLN A 934 42.79 19.15 -17.99
C GLN A 934 42.78 17.66 -18.39
N ARG A 935 42.47 17.33 -19.65
CA ARG A 935 42.56 15.95 -20.16
C ARG A 935 44.01 15.49 -20.38
N GLN A 936 44.98 16.40 -20.39
CA GLN A 936 46.41 16.06 -20.43
C GLN A 936 46.90 15.48 -19.09
N PRO A 937 47.90 14.55 -19.12
CA PRO A 937 48.60 14.08 -17.93
C PRO A 937 49.11 15.24 -17.06
N ILE A 938 49.06 15.08 -15.73
CA ILE A 938 49.32 16.19 -14.79
C ILE A 938 50.74 16.76 -14.86
N ASP A 939 51.71 15.93 -15.24
CA ASP A 939 53.11 16.27 -15.50
C ASP A 939 53.28 17.15 -16.75
N GLN A 940 52.29 17.18 -17.64
CA GLN A 940 52.28 17.96 -18.87
C GLN A 940 51.42 19.23 -18.77
N ARG A 941 50.74 19.47 -17.63
CA ARG A 941 49.85 20.61 -17.47
C ARG A 941 50.62 21.90 -17.19
N ASP A 942 50.40 22.90 -18.05
CA ASP A 942 50.85 24.26 -17.79
C ASP A 942 49.91 24.97 -16.78
N PHE A 943 50.29 24.93 -15.50
CA PHE A 943 49.55 25.60 -14.43
C PHE A 943 49.47 27.12 -14.61
N GLY A 944 50.48 27.74 -15.25
CA GLY A 944 50.51 29.18 -15.50
C GLY A 944 49.52 29.58 -16.59
N LEU A 945 49.44 28.80 -17.67
CA LEU A 945 48.42 28.97 -18.72
C LEU A 945 47.01 28.73 -18.15
N LEU A 946 46.79 27.64 -17.41
CA LEU A 946 45.50 27.35 -16.77
C LEU A 946 45.08 28.49 -15.84
N LYS A 947 46.00 29.03 -15.02
CA LYS A 947 45.70 30.19 -14.16
C LYS A 947 45.24 31.40 -14.98
N ARG A 948 45.93 31.73 -16.08
CA ARG A 948 45.57 32.87 -16.94
C ARG A 948 44.19 32.69 -17.58
N LEU A 949 43.87 31.47 -18.03
CA LEU A 949 42.55 31.16 -18.61
C LEU A 949 41.43 31.30 -17.56
N TYR A 950 41.63 30.78 -16.34
CA TYR A 950 40.67 30.95 -15.25
C TYR A 950 40.54 32.40 -14.78
N GLN A 951 41.63 33.15 -14.72
CA GLN A 951 41.63 34.58 -14.40
C GLN A 951 40.80 35.37 -15.42
N ARG A 952 40.88 34.99 -16.71
CA ARG A 952 40.08 35.60 -17.77
C ARG A 952 38.58 35.31 -17.58
N LEU A 953 38.22 34.05 -17.28
CA LEU A 953 36.84 33.68 -16.97
C LEU A 953 36.30 34.43 -15.73
N ASP A 954 37.15 34.68 -14.73
CA ASP A 954 36.78 35.43 -13.52
C ASP A 954 36.60 36.93 -13.79
N ALA A 955 37.42 37.52 -14.67
CA ALA A 955 37.35 38.94 -15.01
C ALA A 955 36.16 39.29 -15.91
N GLU A 956 35.76 38.39 -16.81
CA GLU A 956 34.64 38.61 -17.74
C GLU A 956 33.27 38.32 -17.08
N ASN A 957 33.21 37.44 -16.06
CA ASN A 957 31.98 37.09 -15.34
C ASN A 957 31.80 37.93 -14.06
N SER A 958 31.40 39.20 -14.22
CA SER A 958 31.32 40.16 -13.10
C SER A 958 30.22 39.86 -12.05
N GLU A 959 29.21 39.03 -12.35
CA GLU A 959 28.06 38.82 -11.45
C GLU A 959 27.93 37.41 -10.84
N SER A 960 28.37 36.32 -11.50
CA SER A 960 28.31 34.96 -10.92
C SER A 960 29.32 33.98 -11.54
N VAL A 961 30.47 33.80 -10.90
CA VAL A 961 31.47 32.79 -11.31
C VAL A 961 31.10 31.43 -10.72
N ARG A 962 31.15 30.38 -11.55
CA ARG A 962 30.87 29.00 -11.12
C ARG A 962 31.76 28.62 -9.92
N PRO A 963 31.19 28.07 -8.83
CA PRO A 963 31.96 27.68 -7.64
C PRO A 963 33.13 26.73 -7.94
N LEU A 964 32.96 25.81 -8.90
CA LEU A 964 34.02 24.88 -9.31
C LEU A 964 35.17 25.60 -10.03
N ASP A 965 34.88 26.55 -10.91
CA ASP A 965 35.88 27.35 -11.61
C ASP A 965 36.64 28.25 -10.64
N LEU A 966 35.92 28.89 -9.71
CA LEU A 966 36.51 29.70 -8.65
C LEU A 966 37.40 28.87 -7.71
N PHE A 967 37.00 27.63 -7.40
CA PHE A 967 37.81 26.68 -6.64
C PHE A 967 39.10 26.31 -7.40
N ARG A 968 38.99 25.92 -8.68
CA ARG A 968 40.14 25.58 -9.52
C ARG A 968 41.09 26.76 -9.68
N TYR A 969 40.55 27.97 -9.88
CA TYR A 969 41.35 29.20 -9.94
C TYR A 969 42.09 29.46 -8.63
N ALA A 970 41.42 29.32 -7.48
CA ALA A 970 42.04 29.47 -6.17
C ALA A 970 43.22 28.50 -5.97
N VAL A 971 43.04 27.23 -6.31
CA VAL A 971 44.10 26.20 -6.24
C VAL A 971 45.28 26.57 -7.13
N LEU A 972 45.03 27.02 -8.37
CA LEU A 972 46.08 27.42 -9.31
C LEU A 972 46.86 28.64 -8.84
N CYS A 973 46.21 29.59 -8.16
CA CYS A 973 46.88 30.70 -7.49
C CYS A 973 47.87 30.21 -6.43
N TYR A 974 47.49 29.23 -5.60
CA TYR A 974 48.43 28.59 -4.66
C TYR A 974 49.54 27.78 -5.36
N GLN A 975 49.23 27.12 -6.47
CA GLN A 975 50.21 26.33 -7.23
C GLN A 975 51.27 27.21 -7.92
N THR A 976 50.93 28.46 -8.25
CA THR A 976 51.79 29.46 -8.91
C THR A 976 52.31 30.54 -7.97
N GLU A 977 52.21 30.30 -6.65
CA GLU A 977 52.77 31.16 -5.59
C GLU A 977 52.10 32.54 -5.42
N ASP A 978 50.88 32.70 -5.93
CA ASP A 978 50.03 33.88 -5.75
C ASP A 978 49.00 33.65 -4.64
N TYR A 979 49.50 33.54 -3.41
CA TYR A 979 48.68 33.14 -2.25
C TYR A 979 47.60 34.16 -1.90
N SER A 980 47.86 35.45 -2.15
CA SER A 980 46.92 36.53 -1.86
C SER A 980 45.65 36.44 -2.73
N ALA A 981 45.81 36.23 -4.04
CA ALA A 981 44.71 36.02 -4.96
C ALA A 981 43.95 34.72 -4.64
N GLY A 982 44.68 33.64 -4.30
CA GLY A 982 44.07 32.38 -3.90
C GLY A 982 43.20 32.51 -2.64
N ALA A 983 43.67 33.25 -1.63
CA ALA A 983 42.91 33.50 -0.40
C ALA A 983 41.64 34.33 -0.63
N GLU A 984 41.70 35.30 -1.56
CA GLU A 984 40.53 36.08 -2.00
C GLU A 984 39.49 35.19 -2.70
N CYS A 985 39.92 34.35 -3.62
CA CYS A 985 39.04 33.42 -4.34
C CYS A 985 38.30 32.47 -3.37
N PHE A 986 39.00 31.88 -2.40
CA PHE A 986 38.35 31.07 -1.37
C PHE A 986 37.42 31.88 -0.45
N ARG A 987 37.67 33.17 -0.26
CA ARG A 987 36.76 34.04 0.50
C ARG A 987 35.46 34.26 -0.26
N ARG A 988 35.55 34.53 -1.56
CA ARG A 988 34.40 34.63 -2.49
C ARG A 988 33.62 33.30 -2.53
N LEU A 989 34.31 32.16 -2.65
CA LEU A 989 33.70 30.83 -2.66
C LEU A 989 32.91 30.55 -1.37
N ARG A 990 33.47 30.87 -0.19
CA ARG A 990 32.77 30.74 1.09
C ARG A 990 31.58 31.70 1.23
N ALA A 991 31.64 32.87 0.60
CA ALA A 991 30.52 33.82 0.58
C ALA A 991 29.38 33.31 -0.31
N GLN A 992 29.69 32.69 -1.45
CA GLN A 992 28.71 32.01 -2.32
C GLN A 992 28.06 30.82 -1.60
N ALA A 993 28.85 29.93 -0.99
CA ALA A 993 28.35 28.75 -0.28
C ALA A 993 27.46 29.06 0.95
N ARG A 994 27.50 30.30 1.47
CA ARG A 994 26.58 30.75 2.54
C ARG A 994 25.25 31.29 2.01
N ARG A 995 25.18 31.64 0.72
CA ARG A 995 23.98 32.20 0.07
C ARG A 995 23.14 31.13 -0.62
N GLU A 996 23.75 30.02 -1.01
CA GLU A 996 23.14 28.96 -1.80
C GLU A 996 22.98 27.66 -0.98
N ASP A 997 21.75 27.12 -0.90
CA ASP A 997 21.48 25.75 -0.41
C ASP A 997 21.75 24.71 -1.53
N SER A 998 22.84 24.90 -2.29
CA SER A 998 23.17 24.04 -3.43
C SER A 998 23.79 22.71 -2.97
N PRO A 999 23.56 21.60 -3.69
CA PRO A 999 24.15 20.30 -3.35
C PRO A 999 25.68 20.37 -3.32
N SER A 1000 26.28 19.64 -2.38
CA SER A 1000 27.72 19.67 -2.17
C SER A 1000 28.47 18.92 -3.29
N ILE A 1001 28.99 19.65 -4.27
CA ILE A 1001 30.03 19.14 -5.17
C ILE A 1001 31.30 18.87 -4.34
N ARG A 1002 31.95 17.73 -4.59
CA ARG A 1002 33.24 17.40 -4.00
C ARG A 1002 34.31 18.29 -4.62
N MET A 1003 34.67 19.36 -3.92
CA MET A 1003 35.82 20.21 -4.27
C MET A 1003 37.05 19.73 -3.50
N TYR A 1004 37.96 19.08 -4.21
CA TYR A 1004 39.16 18.48 -3.63
C TYR A 1004 40.35 18.65 -4.59
N ASP A 1005 41.45 19.23 -4.11
CA ASP A 1005 42.75 19.13 -4.77
C ASP A 1005 43.88 19.20 -3.73
N ILE A 1006 45.12 19.04 -4.18
CA ILE A 1006 46.31 18.98 -3.34
C ILE A 1006 47.33 20.00 -3.87
N TRP A 1007 48.09 20.62 -2.97
CA TRP A 1007 49.22 21.45 -3.35
C TRP A 1007 50.40 20.60 -3.83
N ARG A 1008 50.88 20.84 -5.04
CA ARG A 1008 51.82 19.95 -5.76
C ARG A 1008 53.21 20.55 -5.90
N LYS A 1009 54.23 19.71 -6.09
CA LYS A 1009 55.58 20.18 -6.40
C LYS A 1009 55.62 20.69 -7.85
N GLN A 1010 56.26 21.83 -8.08
CA GLN A 1010 56.32 22.42 -9.43
C GLN A 1010 57.17 21.59 -10.41
N ALA A 1011 58.25 20.97 -9.93
CA ALA A 1011 59.13 20.11 -10.73
C ALA A 1011 58.61 18.67 -10.91
N ASP A 1012 57.67 18.23 -10.07
CA ASP A 1012 57.02 16.91 -10.15
C ASP A 1012 55.56 17.03 -9.67
N PRO A 1013 54.64 17.46 -10.55
CA PRO A 1013 53.25 17.75 -10.18
C PRO A 1013 52.43 16.52 -9.75
N VAL A 1014 52.96 15.32 -9.96
CA VAL A 1014 52.36 14.07 -9.48
C VAL A 1014 52.48 13.97 -7.95
N GLN A 1015 53.54 14.56 -7.38
CA GLN A 1015 53.84 14.49 -5.96
C GLN A 1015 53.28 15.70 -5.17
N PRO A 1016 52.74 15.49 -3.96
CA PRO A 1016 52.36 16.60 -3.09
C PRO A 1016 53.57 17.41 -2.62
N ARG A 1017 53.39 18.72 -2.50
CA ARG A 1017 54.33 19.64 -1.85
C ARG A 1017 54.16 19.51 -0.33
N LEU A 1018 55.17 18.96 0.33
CA LEU A 1018 55.25 18.93 1.79
C LEU A 1018 55.75 20.29 2.28
N THR A 1019 55.23 20.72 3.43
CA THR A 1019 55.54 22.00 4.06
C THR A 1019 55.54 21.84 5.59
N GLN A 1020 56.05 22.85 6.30
CA GLN A 1020 56.09 22.90 7.75
C GLN A 1020 55.05 23.85 8.32
N MET A 1021 54.25 23.34 9.25
CA MET A 1021 53.23 24.10 9.97
C MET A 1021 53.64 24.25 11.44
N ARG A 1022 53.66 25.48 11.94
CA ARG A 1022 53.76 25.76 13.38
C ARG A 1022 52.36 25.88 13.97
N VAL A 1023 52.02 25.09 14.98
CA VAL A 1023 50.68 25.13 15.62
C VAL A 1023 50.50 26.44 16.41
N ASP A 1024 49.61 27.32 15.97
CA ASP A 1024 49.35 28.60 16.66
C ASP A 1024 48.37 28.43 17.83
N LYS A 1025 47.23 27.78 17.55
CA LYS A 1025 46.12 27.63 18.51
C LYS A 1025 45.33 26.34 18.27
N ARG A 1026 45.06 25.60 19.35
CA ARG A 1026 44.09 24.51 19.40
C ARG A 1026 42.75 25.06 19.88
N ILE A 1027 41.67 24.80 19.13
CA ILE A 1027 40.32 25.26 19.47
C ILE A 1027 39.54 24.10 20.10
N THR A 1028 39.52 22.94 19.43
CA THR A 1028 38.94 21.68 19.91
C THR A 1028 39.82 20.51 19.44
N ASP A 1029 39.47 19.29 19.83
CA ASP A 1029 40.12 18.06 19.31
C ASP A 1029 39.90 17.85 17.80
N TRP A 1030 38.92 18.56 17.25
CA TRP A 1030 38.49 18.48 15.87
C TRP A 1030 38.96 19.66 15.03
N ARG A 1031 39.38 20.77 15.66
CA ARG A 1031 39.73 22.01 14.99
C ARG A 1031 40.89 22.72 15.67
N ALA A 1032 41.94 23.00 14.91
CA ALA A 1032 43.05 23.84 15.30
C ALA A 1032 43.51 24.71 14.11
N GLN A 1033 44.37 25.68 14.38
CA GLN A 1033 44.98 26.56 13.40
C GLN A 1033 46.50 26.49 13.55
N GLY A 1034 47.20 26.40 12.41
CA GLY A 1034 48.64 26.48 12.36
C GLY A 1034 49.11 27.47 11.30
N TYR A 1035 50.21 28.14 11.59
CA TYR A 1035 50.88 29.04 10.66
C TYR A 1035 51.79 28.25 9.73
N LEU A 1036 51.61 28.41 8.43
CA LEU A 1036 52.49 27.82 7.42
C LEU A 1036 53.52 28.85 6.99
N LEU A 1037 54.80 28.50 7.14
CA LEU A 1037 55.91 29.39 6.78
C LEU A 1037 55.94 29.67 5.27
N ASP A 1038 55.71 28.64 4.46
CA ASP A 1038 55.79 28.74 2.99
C ASP A 1038 54.63 29.54 2.37
N LEU A 1039 53.47 29.60 3.04
CA LEU A 1039 52.29 30.32 2.53
C LEU A 1039 52.06 31.68 3.20
N HIS A 1040 52.84 32.00 4.26
CA HIS A 1040 52.66 33.18 5.10
C HIS A 1040 51.22 33.41 5.61
N GLN A 1041 50.49 32.33 5.92
CA GLN A 1041 49.09 32.39 6.36
C GLN A 1041 48.76 31.29 7.39
N SER A 1042 47.76 31.55 8.23
CA SER A 1042 47.22 30.54 9.16
C SER A 1042 46.17 29.67 8.46
N VAL A 1043 46.33 28.36 8.57
CA VAL A 1043 45.49 27.36 7.91
C VAL A 1043 44.86 26.44 8.96
N PRO A 1044 43.59 26.04 8.81
CA PRO A 1044 42.97 25.08 9.70
C PRO A 1044 43.62 23.69 9.56
N PHE A 1045 43.62 22.93 10.65
CA PHE A 1045 43.93 21.50 10.64
C PHE A 1045 43.10 20.76 11.69
N ARG A 1046 43.06 19.43 11.60
CA ARG A 1046 42.34 18.56 12.55
C ARG A 1046 43.37 17.84 13.42
N PRO A 1047 43.56 18.19 14.71
CA PRO A 1047 44.62 17.64 15.56
C PRO A 1047 44.65 16.12 15.60
N ARG A 1048 43.49 15.49 15.73
CA ARG A 1048 43.33 14.03 15.75
C ARG A 1048 43.81 13.30 14.49
N HIS A 1049 43.94 13.99 13.35
CA HIS A 1049 44.47 13.36 12.14
C HIS A 1049 45.98 13.13 12.26
N PHE A 1050 46.69 13.86 13.10
CA PHE A 1050 48.12 13.69 13.36
C PHE A 1050 48.32 12.71 14.52
N SER A 1051 49.36 11.87 14.43
CA SER A 1051 49.67 10.88 15.48
C SER A 1051 51.14 10.99 15.85
N PRO A 1052 51.48 11.48 17.07
CA PRO A 1052 50.56 12.05 18.06
C PRO A 1052 49.94 13.40 17.60
N PRO A 1053 48.81 13.84 18.18
CA PRO A 1053 48.24 15.17 17.92
C PRO A 1053 49.24 16.26 18.33
N PRO A 1054 49.53 17.26 17.47
CA PRO A 1054 50.59 18.21 17.75
C PRO A 1054 50.17 19.25 18.79
N GLU A 1055 51.14 19.66 19.60
CA GLU A 1055 50.97 20.65 20.67
C GLU A 1055 51.15 22.09 20.17
N ARG A 1056 50.69 23.07 20.96
CA ARG A 1056 50.85 24.49 20.62
C ARG A 1056 52.33 24.85 20.53
N GLY A 1057 52.72 25.55 19.47
CA GLY A 1057 54.11 25.94 19.18
C GLY A 1057 54.93 24.85 18.48
N GLN A 1058 54.45 23.61 18.43
CA GLN A 1058 55.14 22.52 17.73
C GLN A 1058 55.14 22.77 16.22
N ILE A 1059 56.28 22.48 15.58
CA ILE A 1059 56.42 22.47 14.12
C ILE A 1059 56.23 21.03 13.65
N VAL A 1060 55.31 20.83 12.71
CA VAL A 1060 55.04 19.52 12.10
C VAL A 1060 55.05 19.59 10.58
N THR A 1061 55.57 18.54 9.96
CA THR A 1061 55.50 18.36 8.50
C THR A 1061 54.08 17.96 8.11
N CYS A 1062 53.54 18.65 7.12
CA CYS A 1062 52.19 18.41 6.61
C CYS A 1062 52.14 18.61 5.09
N ALA A 1063 51.04 18.18 4.48
CA ALA A 1063 50.66 18.53 3.13
C ALA A 1063 49.43 19.44 3.16
N ILE A 1064 49.21 20.19 2.08
CA ILE A 1064 48.05 21.06 1.94
C ILE A 1064 47.03 20.40 1.01
N ARG A 1065 45.85 20.19 1.56
CA ARG A 1065 44.66 19.79 0.82
C ARG A 1065 43.74 21.00 0.69
N PHE A 1066 43.23 21.26 -0.50
CA PHE A 1066 42.23 22.27 -0.75
C PHE A 1066 40.83 21.63 -0.69
N GLU A 1067 39.95 22.24 0.09
CA GLU A 1067 38.52 21.93 0.16
C GLU A 1067 37.71 23.19 -0.17
N SER A 1068 36.38 23.10 -0.27
CA SER A 1068 35.52 24.27 -0.48
C SER A 1068 35.72 25.40 0.54
N ASN A 1069 36.18 25.06 1.74
CA ASN A 1069 36.50 26.02 2.80
C ASN A 1069 37.90 26.65 2.68
N GLY A 1070 38.72 26.26 1.71
CA GLY A 1070 40.10 26.73 1.52
C GLY A 1070 41.15 25.66 1.82
N PRO A 1071 42.42 26.07 1.97
CA PRO A 1071 43.50 25.16 2.35
C PRO A 1071 43.24 24.54 3.73
N LEU A 1072 43.61 23.27 3.87
CA LEU A 1072 43.57 22.49 5.10
C LEU A 1072 44.90 21.75 5.22
N ALA A 1073 45.58 21.93 6.35
CA ALA A 1073 46.80 21.18 6.62
C ALA A 1073 46.44 19.77 7.10
N ILE A 1074 47.00 18.77 6.43
CA ILE A 1074 46.78 17.35 6.70
C ILE A 1074 48.13 16.62 6.85
N PRO A 1075 48.19 15.51 7.60
CA PRO A 1075 49.39 14.69 7.65
C PRO A 1075 49.68 14.08 6.27
N ALA A 1076 50.95 13.91 5.93
CA ALA A 1076 51.38 13.41 4.61
C ALA A 1076 50.69 12.09 4.19
N ARG A 1077 50.41 11.19 5.16
CA ARG A 1077 49.71 9.91 4.93
C ARG A 1077 48.25 10.04 4.45
N PHE A 1078 47.63 11.20 4.60
CA PHE A 1078 46.24 11.45 4.13
C PHE A 1078 46.20 12.03 2.72
N VAL A 1079 47.35 12.21 2.08
CA VAL A 1079 47.43 12.47 0.65
C VAL A 1079 47.48 11.11 -0.03
N GLU A 1080 46.32 10.56 -0.40
CA GLU A 1080 46.28 9.33 -1.19
C GLU A 1080 47.01 9.53 -2.53
N SER A 1081 47.82 8.54 -2.89
CA SER A 1081 48.53 8.50 -4.17
C SER A 1081 47.49 8.35 -5.29
N PRO A 1082 47.59 9.08 -6.42
CA PRO A 1082 46.63 9.01 -7.53
C PRO A 1082 46.53 7.63 -8.21
N THR A 1083 47.27 6.62 -7.74
CA THR A 1083 47.33 5.26 -8.26
C THR A 1083 46.47 4.24 -7.52
N SER A 1084 45.83 4.56 -6.39
CA SER A 1084 44.84 3.67 -5.77
C SER A 1084 43.42 4.02 -6.22
N ASP A 1085 42.92 3.24 -7.18
CA ASP A 1085 41.50 3.13 -7.58
C ASP A 1085 40.81 4.37 -8.20
N ARG A 1086 41.20 4.72 -9.44
CA ARG A 1086 40.18 4.85 -10.51
C ARG A 1086 39.76 3.42 -10.90
N ARG A 1087 39.07 2.73 -10.00
CA ARG A 1087 38.43 1.45 -10.33
C ARG A 1087 37.34 1.74 -11.33
N ALA A 1088 37.54 1.22 -12.55
CA ALA A 1088 36.44 0.73 -13.35
C ALA A 1088 35.48 -0.01 -12.42
N ALA A 1089 34.22 0.42 -12.41
CA ALA A 1089 33.14 -0.42 -11.96
C ALA A 1089 33.10 -1.62 -12.91
N SER A 1090 33.84 -2.69 -12.59
CA SER A 1090 33.48 -4.01 -13.06
C SER A 1090 32.08 -4.30 -12.50
N PRO A 1091 31.13 -4.73 -13.33
CA PRO A 1091 29.84 -5.15 -12.83
C PRO A 1091 30.09 -6.32 -11.89
N ARG A 1092 29.61 -6.20 -10.66
CA ARG A 1092 29.36 -7.38 -9.86
C ARG A 1092 28.30 -8.16 -10.63
N THR A 1093 28.69 -9.33 -11.12
CA THR A 1093 27.78 -10.42 -11.40
C THR A 1093 26.96 -10.68 -10.15
N GLU A 1094 25.71 -10.21 -10.17
CA GLU A 1094 24.56 -10.94 -9.62
C GLU A 1094 23.92 -11.74 -10.76
#